data_AF-A0A151ZHG3-F1
#
_entry.id   AF-A0A151ZHG3-F1
#
_cell.length_a   1.000
_cell.length_b   1.000
_cell.length_c   1.000
_cell.angle_alpha   90.00
_cell.angle_beta   90.00
_cell.angle_gamma   90.00
#
_symmetry.space_group_name_H-M   'P 1'
#
loop_
_entity.id
_entity.type
_entity.pdbx_description
1 polymer ?
#
loop_
_entity_poly.entity_id
_entity_poly.type
_entity_poly.pdbx_seq_one_letter_code
_entity_poly.pdbx_strand_id
1 'polypeptide(L)'
;MKFYVFLLFVVIFVVIGKSEGFQFGNITSRPLQSGLNSIGNILRSDASQDYQSYLDSTNQFNILVQTQTNVYSIVLASVVGGTDGTPISLTGTLFAGIPDLTNYNILSVSCGYRAQTNIFMTESEFALVQDIGLSSQVRLYEFYSSPGNHVKWVTNPNRLIVLTKQSAISEVEIYTLASSAPNTGFTVSNNPTKTLSLNELDSVVNFMYYDGASFIYAFKDSIFYQYNVGPSATNGFELSGSSSAIVGGSTLSRGAAVATASLLYVCSQVSGMVNIEQFDPNTLSAAQMDPISGGLYTISSCLSAQYDQFKGIVFFLIQATDGTLGFISFPTSTTTFSGLTVNWIPLLNAPMSANKQSYSLGLLNPDPSIQARLSIVLPNATLIHFPYTSYCPNDCSGHGICFETTCTCDADYVLDDCSILEPTITGITRVSYSSPSNVTILGTGFINATTIEISISGIVECTNAVYISSTEIHCTTNDFTDSSLSPFQNQTLTLKLDSYESDPVDIGLIFTSPKVTSIDQNEGIVTVRGSDFYTLTFMEIKLGSQSWENIHTLSDGSGYACVLPNNADKQNLTVLAVGQPQIDPYYNQDFIPEPYLTSLSQNVIPTASTVITINGKFFNVYTGEQWYVVQGNIKTLVTPIATNTTALIYTTVNGLIPNTHISVTLKPSGMTSNLLSFTYESATVTSISQMSPETNLINIRGTNLGNSDFSVNVKDPKGSELKLIEVSNTQIDCELKNDTIKGTFTIDVIGSDTIEIPLNLKPNIDSISYPSIHGGSNITIQGEFLWNTTVAMNTGSFDDYITCNSEGLTNYPVSTLICPNIVSGTGTINYRVVSQLSGQMNLESSYDTTYHPPILSSINPTSYRQGQTVKFTITGSEFNDAVNSVSINNEDCEIIHNIEGEVICTLVPVTDPSTVTNPVSVSLDLSGVKGYNNNTLIYQKSCPDQCSNKGTCDNITGKCTCMAEYTGDNCSQLKQDSSEDEISYSTLTTVNFTLVILILIVILLCQP
;
A
#
# COMPACT_ATOMS: atom_id res chain seq x y z
N MET A 1 -5.20 30.87 -18.53
CA MET A 1 -4.58 31.66 -17.44
C MET A 1 -4.17 30.65 -16.36
N LYS A 2 -2.96 30.05 -16.36
CA LYS A 2 -1.69 30.45 -15.69
C LYS A 2 -1.93 30.94 -14.23
N PHE A 3 -1.28 30.50 -13.13
CA PHE A 3 -0.01 29.80 -12.87
C PHE A 3 0.11 29.34 -11.38
N TYR A 4 0.86 28.25 -11.12
CA TYR A 4 1.65 27.73 -9.97
C TYR A 4 1.72 28.41 -8.55
N VAL A 5 1.99 27.61 -7.48
CA VAL A 5 3.32 27.40 -6.81
C VAL A 5 3.23 26.45 -5.57
N PHE A 6 4.34 25.73 -5.33
CA PHE A 6 4.69 24.64 -4.39
C PHE A 6 5.37 25.14 -3.08
N LEU A 7 5.44 24.32 -2.01
CA LEU A 7 6.67 23.75 -1.35
C LEU A 7 6.66 23.55 0.21
N LEU A 8 7.35 22.47 0.61
CA LEU A 8 7.71 21.76 1.87
C LEU A 8 8.24 22.55 3.11
N PHE A 9 8.19 21.94 4.32
CA PHE A 9 9.38 21.39 5.07
C PHE A 9 9.04 20.69 6.43
N VAL A 10 9.86 19.69 6.78
CA VAL A 10 9.89 18.85 8.02
C VAL A 10 11.22 19.06 8.76
N VAL A 11 11.27 19.03 10.11
CA VAL A 11 12.48 18.70 10.91
C VAL A 11 12.11 18.04 12.26
N ILE A 12 12.88 17.00 12.63
CA ILE A 12 12.89 16.21 13.88
C ILE A 12 14.09 16.61 14.76
N PHE A 13 13.99 16.48 16.10
CA PHE A 13 15.15 16.37 17.01
C PHE A 13 14.92 15.32 18.11
N VAL A 14 15.97 14.55 18.45
CA VAL A 14 16.08 13.59 19.56
C VAL A 14 17.34 13.92 20.37
N VAL A 15 17.29 13.77 21.71
CA VAL A 15 18.45 13.81 22.63
C VAL A 15 18.34 12.67 23.65
N ILE A 16 19.46 12.00 23.97
CA ILE A 16 19.63 10.96 24.99
C ILE A 16 20.75 11.39 25.97
N GLY A 17 20.61 11.06 27.26
CA GLY A 17 21.71 10.91 28.26
C GLY A 17 21.12 10.33 29.57
N LYS A 18 21.53 9.16 30.10
CA LYS A 18 22.77 8.62 30.73
C LYS A 18 22.67 8.58 32.29
N SER A 19 23.05 7.45 32.88
CA SER A 19 22.80 6.96 34.25
C SER A 19 23.76 7.46 35.34
N GLU A 20 23.26 7.43 36.60
CA GLU A 20 23.94 7.86 37.84
C GLU A 20 24.54 6.68 38.64
N GLY A 21 25.63 6.94 39.39
CA GLY A 21 26.27 6.03 40.34
C GLY A 21 26.02 6.43 41.81
N PHE A 22 26.00 5.41 42.69
CA PHE A 22 25.70 5.51 44.13
C PHE A 22 26.61 6.47 44.91
N GLN A 23 26.00 7.31 45.77
CA GLN A 23 26.64 8.23 46.71
C GLN A 23 26.22 7.89 48.15
N PHE A 24 27.17 7.81 49.08
CA PHE A 24 26.88 7.70 50.52
C PHE A 24 26.79 9.09 51.15
N GLY A 25 25.70 9.34 51.88
CA GLY A 25 25.37 10.62 52.50
C GLY A 25 26.18 10.96 53.76
N ASN A 26 26.32 12.27 53.99
CA ASN A 26 27.10 12.88 55.08
C ASN A 26 26.71 12.43 56.49
N ILE A 27 27.74 12.20 57.32
CA ILE A 27 27.64 11.91 58.75
C ILE A 27 27.39 13.21 59.52
N THR A 28 26.27 13.32 60.22
CA THR A 28 26.04 14.32 61.26
C THR A 28 26.15 13.68 62.64
N SER A 29 27.20 13.97 63.39
CA SER A 29 27.24 13.72 64.83
C SER A 29 26.49 14.84 65.55
N ARG A 30 25.39 14.51 66.23
CA ARG A 30 24.76 15.40 67.23
C ARG A 30 25.14 14.89 68.62
N PRO A 31 25.82 15.68 69.47
CA PRO A 31 25.88 15.37 70.88
C PRO A 31 24.48 15.61 71.47
N LEU A 32 23.85 14.57 71.99
CA LEU A 32 22.66 14.71 72.83
C LEU A 32 23.09 15.26 74.20
N GLN A 33 23.24 16.59 74.28
CA GLN A 33 23.08 17.32 75.53
C GLN A 33 21.58 17.53 75.76
N SER A 34 20.95 16.63 76.51
CA SER A 34 19.91 16.98 77.49
C SER A 34 19.39 15.74 78.19
N GLY A 35 19.57 15.70 79.52
CA GLY A 35 18.82 14.83 80.41
C GLY A 35 19.38 13.42 80.58
N LEU A 36 20.58 13.29 81.15
CA LEU A 36 21.04 12.12 81.94
C LEU A 36 22.35 12.48 82.67
N ASN A 37 22.31 13.52 83.50
CA ASN A 37 23.44 13.96 84.34
C ASN A 37 23.63 13.13 85.62
N SER A 38 23.15 11.88 85.69
CA SER A 38 23.10 11.12 86.95
C SER A 38 23.71 9.71 86.94
N ILE A 39 24.37 9.27 85.87
CA ILE A 39 25.05 7.95 85.85
C ILE A 39 26.49 8.05 85.29
N GLY A 40 27.15 9.18 85.53
CA GLY A 40 28.58 9.39 85.25
C GLY A 40 29.47 9.46 86.50
N ASN A 41 28.91 9.35 87.70
CA ASN A 41 29.62 9.55 88.97
C ASN A 41 29.14 8.57 90.06
N ILE A 42 29.14 7.26 89.79
CA ILE A 42 28.88 6.24 90.82
C ILE A 42 30.11 5.35 91.00
N LEU A 43 31.27 5.98 91.18
CA LEU A 43 32.44 5.39 91.84
C LEU A 43 33.14 6.49 92.66
N ARG A 44 32.46 6.96 93.71
CA ARG A 44 33.08 7.63 94.86
C ARG A 44 32.32 7.21 96.11
N SER A 45 32.62 6.02 96.62
CA SER A 45 32.45 5.73 98.04
C SER A 45 33.79 5.99 98.74
N ASP A 46 33.71 6.47 99.97
CA ASP A 46 34.83 6.85 100.83
C ASP A 46 35.79 5.67 101.08
N ALA A 47 36.79 5.50 100.21
CA ALA A 47 38.03 4.84 100.59
C ALA A 47 38.88 5.86 101.35
N SER A 48 39.38 5.49 102.53
CA SER A 48 40.45 6.25 103.21
C SER A 48 41.58 6.56 102.22
N GLN A 49 42.23 7.72 102.39
CA GLN A 49 43.24 8.31 101.48
C GLN A 49 44.40 7.40 101.02
N ASP A 50 44.56 6.18 101.55
CA ASP A 50 45.66 5.27 101.22
C ASP A 50 45.38 4.24 100.10
N TYR A 51 44.20 4.21 99.47
CA TYR A 51 43.85 3.18 98.45
C TYR A 51 43.63 3.68 97.01
N GLN A 52 43.84 4.98 96.73
CA GLN A 52 43.58 5.60 95.41
C GLN A 52 44.61 5.26 94.31
N SER A 53 45.73 4.58 94.62
CA SER A 53 46.83 4.38 93.66
C SER A 53 46.83 3.02 92.94
N TYR A 54 45.75 2.23 92.99
CA TYR A 54 45.73 0.85 92.47
C TYR A 54 44.50 0.47 91.61
N LEU A 55 43.86 1.43 90.94
CA LEU A 55 42.94 1.12 89.84
C LEU A 55 43.74 0.94 88.54
N ASP A 56 44.17 -0.29 88.29
CA ASP A 56 44.83 -0.66 87.04
C ASP A 56 43.80 -0.60 85.90
N SER A 57 44.01 0.27 84.92
CA SER A 57 43.11 0.49 83.76
C SER A 57 43.00 -0.70 82.81
N THR A 58 43.53 -1.85 83.19
CA THR A 58 43.74 -3.02 82.34
C THR A 58 42.64 -4.09 82.45
N ASN A 59 41.73 -3.98 83.42
CA ASN A 59 40.65 -4.95 83.67
C ASN A 59 39.24 -4.31 83.65
N GLN A 60 38.77 -3.93 82.46
CA GLN A 60 37.39 -3.51 82.21
C GLN A 60 36.63 -4.56 81.38
N PHE A 61 35.35 -4.75 81.69
CA PHE A 61 34.43 -5.58 80.91
C PHE A 61 33.36 -4.70 80.26
N ASN A 62 33.05 -4.93 78.99
CA ASN A 62 31.97 -4.24 78.29
C ASN A 62 30.91 -5.24 77.87
N ILE A 63 29.65 -4.99 78.27
CA ILE A 63 28.48 -5.79 77.88
C ILE A 63 27.59 -4.90 77.02
N LEU A 64 27.20 -5.39 75.85
CA LEU A 64 26.21 -4.76 74.99
C LEU A 64 24.87 -5.45 75.18
N VAL A 65 23.85 -4.70 75.62
CA VAL A 65 22.49 -5.22 75.81
C VAL A 65 21.48 -4.43 74.99
N GLN A 66 20.53 -5.12 74.38
CA GLN A 66 19.48 -4.55 73.55
C GLN A 66 18.11 -4.76 74.19
N THR A 67 17.31 -3.69 74.21
CA THR A 67 15.85 -3.72 74.37
C THR A 67 15.17 -3.65 73.01
N GLN A 68 13.85 -3.82 72.94
CA GLN A 68 13.10 -3.67 71.69
C GLN A 68 13.39 -2.36 70.93
N THR A 69 13.78 -1.28 71.61
CA THR A 69 13.95 0.05 71.01
C THR A 69 15.31 0.72 71.23
N ASN A 70 16.12 0.27 72.20
CA ASN A 70 17.39 0.91 72.58
C ASN A 70 18.49 -0.10 72.86
N VAL A 71 19.75 0.31 72.68
CA VAL A 71 20.95 -0.45 73.03
C VAL A 71 21.74 0.27 74.11
N TYR A 72 22.22 -0.49 75.07
CA TYR A 72 23.01 0.00 76.20
C TYR A 72 24.39 -0.67 76.19
N SER A 73 25.42 0.11 76.51
CA SER A 73 26.76 -0.39 76.85
C SER A 73 26.93 -0.31 78.36
N ILE A 74 27.28 -1.43 78.98
CA ILE A 74 27.53 -1.53 80.42
C ILE A 74 29.01 -1.83 80.60
N VAL A 75 29.74 -0.90 81.24
CA VAL A 75 31.17 -1.05 81.55
C VAL A 75 31.36 -1.39 83.02
N LEU A 76 32.07 -2.47 83.29
CA LEU A 76 32.33 -2.95 84.65
C LEU A 76 33.84 -2.88 84.91
N ALA A 77 34.24 -2.14 85.94
CA ALA A 77 35.63 -2.07 86.39
C ALA A 77 35.88 -3.10 87.50
N SER A 78 36.95 -3.90 87.38
CA SER A 78 37.41 -4.77 88.45
C SER A 78 38.00 -3.96 89.61
N VAL A 79 37.56 -4.25 90.85
CA VAL A 79 38.19 -3.76 92.08
C VAL A 79 39.14 -4.84 92.59
N VAL A 80 40.44 -4.57 92.62
CA VAL A 80 41.46 -5.53 93.11
C VAL A 80 41.53 -5.45 94.64
N GLY A 81 41.19 -6.55 95.33
CA GLY A 81 41.30 -6.66 96.79
C GLY A 81 42.71 -6.97 97.28
N GLY A 82 43.10 -6.39 98.43
CA GLY A 82 44.39 -6.63 99.09
C GLY A 82 44.59 -8.06 99.60
N THR A 83 45.84 -8.42 99.89
CA THR A 83 46.38 -9.77 100.17
C THR A 83 45.87 -10.49 101.42
N ASP A 84 44.97 -9.90 102.18
CA ASP A 84 44.48 -10.49 103.44
C ASP A 84 43.16 -11.18 103.14
N GLY A 85 43.21 -12.52 103.06
CA GLY A 85 42.19 -13.46 102.58
C GLY A 85 40.77 -13.37 103.19
N THR A 86 40.18 -12.19 103.12
CA THR A 86 38.80 -11.85 103.42
C THR A 86 38.13 -11.59 102.07
N PRO A 87 37.06 -12.34 101.71
CA PRO A 87 36.32 -12.07 100.50
C PRO A 87 35.76 -10.65 100.57
N ILE A 88 36.14 -9.79 99.62
CA ILE A 88 35.50 -8.48 99.47
C ILE A 88 34.11 -8.74 98.89
N SER A 89 33.11 -8.76 99.77
CA SER A 89 31.72 -8.64 99.37
C SER A 89 31.49 -7.20 98.91
N LEU A 90 31.35 -6.99 97.60
CA LEU A 90 30.75 -5.77 97.06
C LEU A 90 29.23 -5.80 97.35
N THR A 91 28.86 -5.67 98.61
CA THR A 91 27.47 -5.42 99.02
C THR A 91 27.26 -3.91 99.14
N GLY A 92 27.06 -3.30 97.98
CA GLY A 92 26.58 -1.93 97.85
C GLY A 92 25.48 -1.90 96.81
N THR A 93 24.44 -1.10 97.05
CA THR A 93 23.31 -0.79 96.15
C THR A 93 23.76 -0.06 94.87
N LEU A 94 24.72 -0.64 94.14
CA LEU A 94 25.37 -0.09 92.96
C LEU A 94 24.61 -0.37 91.65
N PHE A 95 23.50 -1.12 91.73
CA PHE A 95 22.64 -1.45 90.59
C PHE A 95 21.19 -0.92 90.74
N ALA A 96 20.90 -0.09 91.73
CA ALA A 96 19.56 0.45 92.02
C ALA A 96 19.00 1.42 90.94
N GLY A 97 19.58 1.45 89.75
CA GLY A 97 19.11 2.21 88.59
C GLY A 97 19.18 1.46 87.26
N ILE A 98 19.56 0.18 87.25
CA ILE A 98 19.47 -0.66 86.04
C ILE A 98 18.13 -1.41 86.10
N PRO A 99 17.20 -1.19 85.15
CA PRO A 99 15.93 -1.93 85.10
C PRO A 99 16.17 -3.43 84.97
N ASP A 100 15.21 -4.22 85.46
CA ASP A 100 15.18 -5.68 85.42
C ASP A 100 15.74 -6.25 84.10
N LEU A 101 16.89 -6.93 84.17
CA LEU A 101 17.65 -7.40 83.01
C LEU A 101 16.97 -8.57 82.27
N THR A 102 15.86 -9.09 82.81
CA THR A 102 15.02 -10.16 82.22
C THR A 102 14.51 -9.88 80.80
N ASN A 103 14.45 -8.61 80.38
CA ASN A 103 13.90 -8.21 79.06
C ASN A 103 14.96 -7.76 78.04
N TYR A 104 16.24 -8.05 78.27
CA TYR A 104 17.33 -7.57 77.43
C TYR A 104 18.01 -8.71 76.65
N ASN A 105 18.17 -8.55 75.34
CA ASN A 105 19.00 -9.42 74.51
C ASN A 105 20.46 -8.99 74.62
N ILE A 106 21.32 -9.87 75.13
CA ILE A 106 22.77 -9.62 75.16
C ILE A 106 23.31 -9.77 73.74
N LEU A 107 23.82 -8.68 73.19
CA LEU A 107 24.36 -8.64 71.83
C LEU A 107 25.83 -9.02 71.76
N SER A 108 26.61 -8.68 72.79
CA SER A 108 28.06 -8.94 72.81
C SER A 108 28.63 -8.75 74.22
N VAL A 109 29.70 -9.49 74.57
CA VAL A 109 30.45 -9.34 75.82
C VAL A 109 31.95 -9.34 75.50
N SER A 110 32.70 -8.42 76.10
CA SER A 110 34.16 -8.30 75.93
C SER A 110 34.85 -8.12 77.30
N CYS A 111 36.06 -8.67 77.48
CA CYS A 111 36.76 -8.78 78.78
C CYS A 111 38.26 -8.45 78.69
N GLY A 112 38.88 -7.91 79.74
CA GLY A 112 40.33 -7.63 79.78
C GLY A 112 41.24 -8.84 80.09
N TYR A 113 42.47 -8.82 79.54
CA TYR A 113 43.54 -9.84 79.49
C TYR A 113 44.12 -10.35 80.82
N ARG A 114 43.67 -9.91 82.01
CA ARG A 114 44.21 -10.43 83.29
C ARG A 114 43.16 -10.79 84.35
N ALA A 115 41.93 -11.01 83.93
CA ALA A 115 40.90 -11.48 84.82
C ALA A 115 40.99 -13.01 85.00
N GLN A 116 41.58 -13.48 86.11
CA GLN A 116 41.13 -14.73 86.75
C GLN A 116 39.75 -14.50 87.41
N THR A 117 38.86 -13.83 86.68
CA THR A 117 37.64 -13.23 87.20
C THR A 117 36.51 -13.64 86.27
N ASN A 118 35.60 -14.44 86.81
CA ASN A 118 34.46 -14.98 86.10
C ASN A 118 33.25 -14.05 86.28
N ILE A 119 32.50 -13.84 85.20
CA ILE A 119 31.22 -13.11 85.23
C ILE A 119 30.07 -14.12 85.24
N PHE A 120 29.14 -13.92 86.16
CA PHE A 120 27.89 -14.68 86.29
C PHE A 120 26.72 -13.74 85.96
N MET A 121 25.84 -14.17 85.05
CA MET A 121 24.55 -13.53 84.84
C MET A 121 23.44 -14.58 84.97
N THR A 122 22.40 -14.22 85.70
CA THR A 122 21.12 -14.94 85.75
C THR A 122 20.01 -13.94 85.38
N GLU A 123 18.77 -14.43 85.18
CA GLU A 123 17.61 -13.59 84.88
C GLU A 123 17.44 -12.43 85.87
N SER A 124 17.86 -12.57 87.14
CA SER A 124 17.63 -11.58 88.19
C SER A 124 18.88 -10.95 88.83
N GLU A 125 20.08 -11.50 88.65
CA GLU A 125 21.29 -11.02 89.38
C GLU A 125 22.60 -11.14 88.56
N PHE A 126 23.51 -10.17 88.77
CA PHE A 126 24.85 -10.07 88.19
C PHE A 126 25.91 -10.29 89.29
N ALA A 127 26.87 -11.22 89.10
CA ALA A 127 27.95 -11.45 90.06
C ALA A 127 29.33 -11.58 89.39
N LEU A 128 30.37 -11.06 90.05
CA LEU A 128 31.76 -11.09 89.58
C LEU A 128 32.57 -11.90 90.61
N VAL A 129 33.18 -13.02 90.20
CA VAL A 129 33.97 -13.87 91.12
C VAL A 129 35.42 -13.90 90.70
N GLN A 130 36.30 -13.44 91.58
CA GLN A 130 37.75 -13.52 91.43
C GLN A 130 38.27 -14.82 92.04
N ASP A 131 39.17 -15.51 91.35
CA ASP A 131 39.87 -16.69 91.87
C ASP A 131 40.87 -16.22 92.95
N ILE A 132 40.57 -16.49 94.23
CA ILE A 132 41.42 -16.12 95.36
C ILE A 132 42.06 -17.39 95.91
N GLY A 133 43.33 -17.63 95.58
CA GLY A 133 44.08 -18.76 96.13
C GLY A 133 44.23 -18.62 97.65
N LEU A 134 43.45 -19.39 98.43
CA LEU A 134 43.51 -19.38 99.89
C LEU A 134 43.40 -20.79 100.50
N SER A 135 44.25 -21.00 101.50
CA SER A 135 44.53 -22.24 102.22
C SER A 135 43.42 -22.67 103.20
N SER A 136 43.08 -23.97 103.16
CA SER A 136 42.61 -24.81 104.26
C SER A 136 41.59 -24.20 105.25
N GLN A 137 40.30 -24.28 104.94
CA GLN A 137 39.20 -24.75 105.84
C GLN A 137 37.77 -24.50 105.31
N VAL A 138 37.60 -24.19 104.02
CA VAL A 138 36.34 -24.41 103.30
C VAL A 138 36.60 -25.43 102.20
N ARG A 139 36.17 -26.68 102.40
CA ARG A 139 36.28 -27.73 101.37
C ARG A 139 35.19 -27.55 100.32
N LEU A 140 35.43 -26.70 99.33
CA LEU A 140 35.08 -27.06 97.96
C LEU A 140 36.14 -28.08 97.53
N TYR A 141 35.72 -29.21 96.96
CA TYR A 141 36.64 -30.25 96.51
C TYR A 141 37.68 -29.65 95.54
N GLU A 142 38.92 -29.50 96.01
CA GLU A 142 40.07 -29.36 95.14
C GLU A 142 40.15 -30.62 94.26
N PHE A 143 39.91 -30.46 92.96
CA PHE A 143 40.37 -31.41 91.96
C PHE A 143 41.89 -31.31 91.86
N TYR A 144 42.61 -31.97 92.78
CA TYR A 144 44.04 -32.21 92.63
C TYR A 144 44.26 -33.29 91.57
N SER A 145 44.38 -32.90 90.30
CA SER A 145 45.48 -33.38 89.44
C SER A 145 45.74 -32.43 88.26
N SER A 146 46.96 -31.86 88.27
CA SER A 146 47.62 -30.98 87.30
C SER A 146 47.24 -29.48 87.27
N PRO A 147 48.23 -28.56 87.26
CA PRO A 147 48.02 -27.14 87.03
C PRO A 147 47.67 -26.93 85.54
N GLY A 148 46.42 -26.55 85.25
CA GLY A 148 45.99 -26.26 83.88
C GLY A 148 44.49 -26.30 83.62
N ASN A 149 43.64 -26.24 84.64
CA ASN A 149 42.19 -26.24 84.50
C ASN A 149 41.65 -24.82 84.63
N HIS A 150 41.29 -24.21 83.50
CA HIS A 150 40.54 -22.96 83.44
C HIS A 150 39.05 -23.29 83.38
N VAL A 151 38.25 -22.77 84.31
CA VAL A 151 36.79 -22.88 84.29
C VAL A 151 36.24 -21.69 83.50
N LYS A 152 35.35 -21.91 82.51
CA LYS A 152 34.80 -20.86 81.63
C LYS A 152 33.28 -21.02 81.47
N TRP A 153 32.56 -19.89 81.34
CA TRP A 153 31.09 -19.83 81.48
C TRP A 153 30.44 -19.03 80.34
N VAL A 154 29.18 -19.35 80.01
CA VAL A 154 28.34 -18.60 79.05
C VAL A 154 26.91 -18.46 79.57
N THR A 155 26.26 -17.35 79.23
CA THR A 155 24.87 -17.07 79.56
C THR A 155 24.01 -17.05 78.29
N ASN A 156 23.01 -17.92 78.23
CA ASN A 156 21.81 -17.76 77.40
C ASN A 156 20.83 -16.89 78.21
N PRO A 157 19.94 -16.08 77.58
CA PRO A 157 18.96 -15.24 78.29
C PRO A 157 18.26 -15.94 79.47
N ASN A 158 18.13 -17.28 79.46
CA ASN A 158 17.45 -18.02 80.54
C ASN A 158 18.31 -19.11 81.25
N ARG A 159 19.63 -19.29 80.95
CA ARG A 159 20.45 -20.37 81.54
C ARG A 159 21.94 -20.05 81.66
N LEU A 160 22.55 -20.42 82.80
CA LEU A 160 24.00 -20.45 83.02
C LEU A 160 24.57 -21.83 82.61
N ILE A 161 25.56 -21.86 81.73
CA ILE A 161 26.23 -23.08 81.28
C ILE A 161 27.67 -23.09 81.80
N VAL A 162 28.04 -24.16 82.52
CA VAL A 162 29.38 -24.36 83.10
C VAL A 162 30.12 -25.40 82.29
N LEU A 163 31.34 -25.10 81.86
CA LEU A 163 32.18 -26.06 81.14
C LEU A 163 33.44 -26.32 81.95
N THR A 164 33.57 -27.54 82.46
CA THR A 164 34.76 -28.01 83.18
C THR A 164 35.64 -28.85 82.27
N LYS A 165 36.96 -28.63 82.32
CA LYS A 165 37.94 -29.39 81.54
C LYS A 165 38.05 -30.82 82.08
N GLN A 166 37.37 -31.78 81.43
CA GLN A 166 37.77 -33.19 81.43
C GLN A 166 38.09 -33.61 80.00
N SER A 167 39.13 -34.43 79.83
CA SER A 167 39.51 -35.01 78.54
C SER A 167 38.33 -35.85 78.03
N ALA A 168 37.64 -35.34 77.01
CA ALA A 168 36.35 -35.79 76.47
C ALA A 168 35.13 -35.33 77.30
N ILE A 169 34.56 -34.18 76.93
CA ILE A 169 33.31 -33.66 77.52
C ILE A 169 32.14 -34.22 76.70
N SER A 170 31.36 -35.15 77.26
CA SER A 170 30.11 -35.65 76.68
C SER A 170 28.86 -35.09 77.35
N GLU A 171 29.01 -34.34 78.44
CA GLU A 171 27.92 -33.85 79.28
C GLU A 171 28.19 -32.41 79.72
N VAL A 172 27.14 -31.57 79.70
CA VAL A 172 27.15 -30.18 80.15
C VAL A 172 26.46 -30.12 81.50
N GLU A 173 27.18 -29.73 82.55
CA GLU A 173 26.63 -29.64 83.89
C GLU A 173 26.09 -28.23 84.19
N ILE A 174 24.78 -28.14 84.47
CA ILE A 174 24.09 -26.91 84.86
C ILE A 174 23.90 -26.89 86.37
N TYR A 175 24.50 -25.87 86.99
CA TYR A 175 24.36 -25.59 88.41
C TYR A 175 23.42 -24.42 88.64
N THR A 176 22.43 -24.61 89.51
CA THR A 176 21.53 -23.55 89.95
C THR A 176 22.17 -22.92 91.17
N LEU A 177 22.43 -21.61 91.10
CA LEU A 177 22.88 -20.83 92.23
C LEU A 177 21.67 -20.61 93.14
N ALA A 178 21.70 -21.18 94.35
CA ALA A 178 20.71 -20.85 95.36
C ALA A 178 21.27 -19.71 96.21
N SER A 179 20.57 -18.56 96.25
CA SER A 179 20.88 -17.52 97.23
C SER A 179 20.46 -18.03 98.61
N SER A 180 21.43 -18.18 99.52
CA SER A 180 21.14 -18.50 100.90
C SER A 180 20.87 -17.21 101.64
N ALA A 181 19.60 -16.80 101.71
CA ALA A 181 19.13 -15.57 102.36
C ALA A 181 19.75 -14.25 101.82
N PRO A 182 19.16 -13.07 102.09
CA PRO A 182 19.49 -11.84 101.36
C PRO A 182 20.89 -11.25 101.57
N ASN A 183 21.82 -11.88 102.30
CA ASN A 183 23.11 -11.26 102.66
C ASN A 183 24.30 -12.23 102.84
N THR A 184 24.19 -13.49 102.45
CA THR A 184 25.25 -14.49 102.72
C THR A 184 25.69 -15.26 101.48
N GLY A 185 25.97 -14.56 100.38
CA GLY A 185 26.63 -15.12 99.19
C GLY A 185 25.88 -16.27 98.50
N PHE A 186 26.38 -16.66 97.33
CA PHE A 186 25.84 -17.78 96.57
C PHE A 186 26.50 -19.07 97.02
N THR A 187 25.69 -20.08 97.34
CA THR A 187 26.16 -21.46 97.48
C THR A 187 25.83 -22.21 96.21
N VAL A 188 26.86 -22.69 95.50
CA VAL A 188 26.70 -23.63 94.39
C VAL A 188 26.31 -24.99 94.99
N SER A 189 25.22 -25.57 94.50
CA SER A 189 24.84 -26.95 94.84
C SER A 189 26.00 -27.91 94.56
N ASN A 190 26.34 -28.79 95.52
CA ASN A 190 27.43 -29.78 95.37
C ASN A 190 27.19 -30.80 94.23
N ASN A 191 25.97 -30.86 93.68
CA ASN A 191 25.64 -31.63 92.49
C ASN A 191 25.05 -30.70 91.43
N PRO A 192 25.31 -30.92 90.13
CA PRO A 192 24.64 -30.18 89.07
C PRO A 192 23.13 -30.39 89.20
N THR A 193 22.39 -29.29 89.22
CA THR A 193 20.91 -29.33 89.21
C THR A 193 20.35 -29.95 87.94
N LYS A 194 21.11 -29.91 86.84
CA LYS A 194 20.77 -30.62 85.61
C LYS A 194 22.05 -30.95 84.84
N THR A 195 22.29 -32.21 84.54
CA THR A 195 23.30 -32.61 83.56
C THR A 195 22.58 -32.74 82.23
N LEU A 196 22.91 -31.88 81.27
CA LEU A 196 22.40 -31.96 79.90
C LEU A 196 23.37 -32.76 79.05
N SER A 197 22.86 -33.77 78.35
CA SER A 197 23.56 -34.29 77.18
C SER A 197 23.60 -33.20 76.11
N LEU A 198 24.69 -33.10 75.36
CA LEU A 198 24.82 -32.12 74.25
C LEU A 198 23.66 -32.21 73.24
N ASN A 199 23.02 -33.39 73.14
CA ASN A 199 21.84 -33.65 72.31
C ASN A 199 20.55 -32.96 72.76
N GLU A 200 20.49 -32.39 73.97
CA GLU A 200 19.28 -31.77 74.52
C GLU A 200 19.24 -30.23 74.37
N LEU A 201 20.19 -29.64 73.64
CA LEU A 201 20.24 -28.20 73.35
C LEU A 201 19.49 -27.88 72.05
N ASP A 202 18.16 -27.72 72.13
CA ASP A 202 17.26 -27.46 70.98
C ASP A 202 17.41 -26.07 70.32
N SER A 203 18.35 -25.23 70.74
CA SER A 203 18.53 -23.86 70.22
C SER A 203 19.98 -23.58 69.82
N VAL A 204 20.17 -22.93 68.67
CA VAL A 204 21.46 -22.48 68.14
C VAL A 204 22.14 -21.54 69.14
N VAL A 205 23.06 -22.05 69.94
CA VAL A 205 23.96 -21.19 70.72
C VAL A 205 25.28 -21.09 69.97
N ASN A 206 25.32 -20.21 68.96
CA ASN A 206 26.55 -19.86 68.27
C ASN A 206 27.32 -18.83 69.12
N PHE A 207 27.96 -19.29 70.20
CA PHE A 207 28.91 -18.44 70.90
C PHE A 207 30.33 -18.84 70.53
N MET A 208 31.17 -17.84 70.41
CA MET A 208 32.59 -18.04 70.24
C MET A 208 33.32 -17.08 71.16
N TYR A 209 34.10 -17.64 72.07
CA TYR A 209 34.92 -16.87 72.98
C TYR A 209 36.39 -17.19 72.70
N TYR A 210 37.15 -16.15 72.37
CA TYR A 210 38.59 -16.22 72.19
C TYR A 210 39.29 -15.47 73.32
N ASP A 211 39.97 -16.21 74.19
CA ASP A 211 40.67 -15.62 75.34
C ASP A 211 42.13 -15.25 75.05
N GLY A 212 42.56 -15.32 73.80
CA GLY A 212 43.97 -15.12 73.41
C GLY A 212 44.77 -16.42 73.33
N ALA A 213 44.24 -17.55 73.82
CA ALA A 213 44.95 -18.84 73.82
C ALA A 213 44.04 -20.03 73.49
N SER A 214 42.72 -19.88 73.40
CA SER A 214 41.80 -20.96 73.05
C SER A 214 40.52 -20.44 72.41
N PHE A 215 39.95 -21.23 71.51
CA PHE A 215 38.60 -21.03 71.00
C PHE A 215 37.67 -22.12 71.56
N ILE A 216 36.44 -21.74 71.90
CA ILE A 216 35.37 -22.67 72.26
C ILE A 216 34.21 -22.43 71.30
N TYR A 217 33.70 -23.51 70.68
CA TYR A 217 32.58 -23.48 69.74
C TYR A 217 31.52 -24.53 70.13
N ALA A 218 30.24 -24.22 69.90
CA ALA A 218 29.13 -25.17 70.01
C ALA A 218 28.26 -25.10 68.75
N PHE A 219 27.95 -26.26 68.15
CA PHE A 219 27.02 -26.39 67.01
C PHE A 219 25.76 -27.14 67.42
N LYS A 220 24.69 -26.95 66.63
CA LYS A 220 23.33 -27.46 66.84
C LYS A 220 23.23 -29.00 66.95
N ASP A 221 24.26 -29.73 66.50
CA ASP A 221 24.26 -31.21 66.44
C ASP A 221 25.30 -31.85 67.38
N SER A 222 25.47 -31.26 68.57
CA SER A 222 26.03 -31.93 69.76
C SER A 222 27.53 -32.20 69.83
N ILE A 223 28.37 -31.49 69.07
CA ILE A 223 29.83 -31.65 69.19
C ILE A 223 30.48 -30.38 69.72
N PHE A 224 31.12 -30.54 70.88
CA PHE A 224 31.87 -29.51 71.59
C PHE A 224 33.35 -29.63 71.21
N TYR A 225 33.92 -28.60 70.59
CA TYR A 225 35.36 -28.56 70.29
C TYR A 225 36.02 -27.39 71.03
N GLN A 226 36.89 -27.68 71.99
CA GLN A 226 37.80 -26.72 72.59
C GLN A 226 39.15 -26.79 71.87
N TYR A 227 39.57 -25.71 71.23
CA TYR A 227 40.86 -25.63 70.56
C TYR A 227 41.83 -24.77 71.38
N ASN A 228 42.92 -25.34 71.90
CA ASN A 228 43.97 -24.60 72.60
C ASN A 228 45.02 -24.12 71.59
N VAL A 229 45.07 -22.82 71.32
CA VAL A 229 46.15 -22.12 70.61
C VAL A 229 47.20 -21.65 71.63
N GLY A 230 47.98 -22.58 72.17
CA GLY A 230 49.10 -22.20 73.04
C GLY A 230 50.19 -21.49 72.22
N PRO A 231 50.72 -20.31 72.64
CA PRO A 231 51.80 -19.63 71.93
C PRO A 231 53.16 -20.38 71.97
N SER A 232 53.23 -21.54 72.63
CA SER A 232 54.46 -22.33 72.77
C SER A 232 54.22 -23.85 72.96
N ALA A 233 53.10 -24.39 72.50
CA ALA A 233 52.82 -25.83 72.64
C ALA A 233 53.52 -26.62 71.52
N THR A 234 54.76 -27.06 71.77
CA THR A 234 55.52 -27.94 70.86
C THR A 234 55.01 -29.38 70.82
N ASN A 235 53.90 -29.74 71.49
CA ASN A 235 53.34 -31.10 71.48
C ASN A 235 51.82 -31.14 71.75
N GLY A 236 51.03 -30.51 70.88
CA GLY A 236 49.57 -30.64 70.88
C GLY A 236 49.00 -30.35 69.49
N PHE A 237 48.69 -31.41 68.74
CA PHE A 237 47.96 -31.46 67.47
C PHE A 237 48.22 -30.27 66.50
N GLU A 238 49.23 -30.42 65.64
CA GLU A 238 49.32 -29.64 64.40
C GLU A 238 48.04 -29.85 63.58
N LEU A 239 47.50 -28.79 62.99
CA LEU A 239 46.50 -28.89 61.91
C LEU A 239 47.20 -29.53 60.70
N SER A 240 47.39 -30.84 60.74
CA SER A 240 47.96 -31.64 59.66
C SER A 240 46.93 -31.76 58.54
N GLY A 241 46.76 -30.68 57.78
CA GLY A 241 45.78 -30.61 56.70
C GLY A 241 45.85 -29.37 55.81
N SER A 242 46.36 -28.23 56.29
CA SER A 242 46.65 -27.09 55.42
C SER A 242 48.11 -27.13 54.98
N SER A 243 48.32 -27.31 53.68
CA SER A 243 49.60 -27.14 52.99
C SER A 243 50.43 -25.99 53.58
N SER A 244 51.60 -26.34 54.11
CA SER A 244 52.87 -25.61 54.01
C SER A 244 52.77 -24.19 53.43
N ALA A 245 52.42 -23.22 54.26
CA ALA A 245 52.56 -21.78 53.94
C ALA A 245 52.91 -20.89 55.15
N ILE A 246 53.26 -21.45 56.31
CA ILE A 246 53.94 -20.68 57.36
C ILE A 246 55.42 -21.07 57.33
N VAL A 247 56.13 -20.53 56.34
CA VAL A 247 57.57 -20.67 56.19
C VAL A 247 58.25 -19.72 57.18
N GLY A 248 58.98 -20.29 58.14
CA GLY A 248 60.03 -19.60 58.89
C GLY A 248 59.56 -18.75 60.07
N GLY A 249 59.43 -19.38 61.26
CA GLY A 249 59.55 -18.73 62.57
C GLY A 249 58.57 -17.58 62.90
N SER A 250 57.54 -17.34 62.10
CA SER A 250 56.57 -16.26 62.29
C SER A 250 55.39 -16.73 63.14
N THR A 251 55.07 -15.96 64.18
CA THR A 251 53.97 -16.24 65.10
C THR A 251 52.62 -15.91 64.44
N LEU A 252 51.81 -16.93 64.10
CA LEU A 252 50.40 -16.78 63.72
C LEU A 252 49.59 -16.36 64.96
N SER A 253 48.85 -15.26 64.86
CA SER A 253 47.93 -14.79 65.90
C SER A 253 46.52 -14.70 65.34
N ARG A 254 45.59 -15.53 65.82
CA ARG A 254 44.16 -15.43 65.47
C ARG A 254 43.50 -14.45 66.42
N GLY A 255 42.79 -13.44 65.93
CA GLY A 255 42.30 -12.35 66.79
C GLY A 255 40.79 -12.35 67.02
N ALA A 256 40.01 -12.75 66.01
CA ALA A 256 38.55 -12.80 66.09
C ALA A 256 38.03 -13.91 65.17
N ALA A 257 36.86 -14.47 65.47
CA ALA A 257 36.25 -15.49 64.63
C ALA A 257 34.73 -15.49 64.82
N VAL A 258 34.01 -15.97 63.80
CA VAL A 258 32.54 -16.11 63.82
C VAL A 258 32.11 -17.38 63.09
N ALA A 259 31.13 -18.09 63.65
CA ALA A 259 30.59 -19.32 63.09
C ALA A 259 29.23 -19.07 62.45
N THR A 260 29.01 -19.71 61.31
CA THR A 260 27.73 -19.79 60.61
C THR A 260 27.18 -21.21 60.74
N ALA A 261 26.03 -21.50 60.13
CA ALA A 261 25.46 -22.84 60.17
C ALA A 261 26.36 -23.91 59.52
N SER A 262 27.19 -23.54 58.54
CA SER A 262 27.97 -24.47 57.72
C SER A 262 29.47 -24.22 57.71
N LEU A 263 29.93 -23.03 58.13
CA LEU A 263 31.31 -22.60 58.00
C LEU A 263 31.77 -21.78 59.22
N LEU A 264 33.04 -21.91 59.57
CA LEU A 264 33.72 -21.11 60.57
C LEU A 264 34.69 -20.13 59.89
N TYR A 265 34.52 -18.84 60.14
CA TYR A 265 35.40 -17.79 59.64
C TYR A 265 36.29 -17.27 60.76
N VAL A 266 37.59 -17.17 60.51
CA VAL A 266 38.59 -16.72 61.48
C VAL A 266 39.43 -15.60 60.87
N CYS A 267 39.51 -14.47 61.57
CA CYS A 267 40.42 -13.38 61.23
C CYS A 267 41.75 -13.57 61.97
N SER A 268 42.82 -13.75 61.21
CA SER A 268 44.15 -14.06 61.73
C SER A 268 45.22 -13.14 61.19
N GLN A 269 46.37 -13.12 61.87
CA GLN A 269 47.50 -12.27 61.57
C GLN A 269 48.77 -13.12 61.44
N VAL A 270 49.40 -13.04 60.27
CA VAL A 270 50.68 -13.71 59.97
C VAL A 270 51.64 -12.66 59.45
N SER A 271 52.78 -12.49 60.12
CA SER A 271 53.86 -11.58 59.67
C SER A 271 53.40 -10.15 59.35
N GLY A 272 52.42 -9.64 60.11
CA GLY A 272 51.88 -8.28 59.94
C GLY A 272 50.75 -8.13 58.92
N MET A 273 50.35 -9.20 58.21
CA MET A 273 49.18 -9.19 57.33
C MET A 273 47.99 -9.88 58.00
N VAL A 274 46.78 -9.34 57.80
CA VAL A 274 45.54 -9.96 58.26
C VAL A 274 44.95 -10.83 57.16
N ASN A 275 44.54 -12.04 57.51
CA ASN A 275 43.92 -13.02 56.62
C ASN A 275 42.53 -13.40 57.16
N ILE A 276 41.60 -13.74 56.26
CA ILE A 276 40.42 -14.52 56.62
C ILE A 276 40.71 -15.99 56.30
N GLU A 277 40.63 -16.82 57.33
CA GLU A 277 40.66 -18.27 57.23
C GLU A 277 39.23 -18.79 57.27
N GLN A 278 38.87 -19.67 56.33
CA GLN A 278 37.59 -20.37 56.32
C GLN A 278 37.80 -21.83 56.64
N PHE A 279 36.99 -22.37 57.56
CA PHE A 279 37.03 -23.75 58.01
C PHE A 279 35.67 -24.41 57.84
N ASP A 280 35.68 -25.66 57.41
CA ASP A 280 34.55 -26.55 57.62
C ASP A 280 34.53 -26.95 59.11
N PRO A 281 33.43 -26.66 59.84
CA PRO A 281 33.33 -26.92 61.26
C PRO A 281 33.38 -28.41 61.61
N ASN A 282 33.06 -29.30 60.66
CA ASN A 282 33.06 -30.75 60.88
C ASN A 282 34.45 -31.37 60.74
N THR A 283 35.24 -30.88 59.77
CA THR A 283 36.57 -31.44 59.47
C THR A 283 37.73 -30.62 60.02
N LEU A 284 37.47 -29.35 60.38
CA LEU A 284 38.47 -28.35 60.81
C LEU A 284 39.63 -28.18 59.82
N SER A 285 39.45 -28.63 58.58
CA SER A 285 40.38 -28.35 57.50
C SER A 285 40.19 -26.91 57.04
N ALA A 286 41.29 -26.16 56.98
CA ALA A 286 41.27 -24.82 56.41
C ALA A 286 40.99 -24.96 54.91
N ALA A 287 39.83 -24.50 54.47
CA ALA A 287 39.46 -24.51 53.06
C ALA A 287 40.24 -23.43 52.29
N GLN A 288 40.54 -22.30 52.94
CA GLN A 288 41.14 -21.13 52.28
C GLN A 288 41.76 -20.15 53.28
N MET A 289 42.85 -19.49 52.89
CA MET A 289 43.49 -18.40 53.63
C MET A 289 43.88 -17.31 52.62
N ASP A 290 43.15 -16.19 52.64
CA ASP A 290 43.37 -15.09 51.71
C ASP A 290 43.81 -13.82 52.47
N PRO A 291 44.92 -13.18 52.07
CA PRO A 291 45.37 -11.94 52.69
C PRO A 291 44.46 -10.77 52.31
N ILE A 292 44.10 -9.96 53.30
CA ILE A 292 43.31 -8.75 53.10
C ILE A 292 44.26 -7.57 53.02
N SER A 293 44.15 -6.80 51.94
CA SER A 293 44.82 -5.51 51.85
C SER A 293 44.04 -4.47 52.65
N GLY A 294 44.67 -3.87 53.65
CA GLY A 294 44.10 -2.74 54.38
C GLY A 294 44.01 -1.45 53.56
N GLY A 295 44.42 -1.46 52.28
CA GLY A 295 44.43 -0.28 51.43
C GLY A 295 45.39 0.79 51.97
N LEU A 296 44.83 1.89 52.48
CA LEU A 296 45.57 3.04 53.01
C LEU A 296 46.22 2.81 54.39
N TYR A 297 45.74 1.84 55.17
CA TYR A 297 46.24 1.56 56.51
C TYR A 297 46.76 0.13 56.62
N THR A 298 47.84 -0.08 57.38
CA THR A 298 48.32 -1.42 57.71
C THR A 298 47.53 -1.98 58.88
N ILE A 299 46.82 -3.08 58.67
CA ILE A 299 45.98 -3.73 59.69
C ILE A 299 46.88 -4.35 60.77
N SER A 300 46.73 -3.94 62.02
CA SER A 300 47.52 -4.42 63.16
C SER A 300 46.89 -5.57 63.91
N SER A 301 45.56 -5.69 63.92
CA SER A 301 44.87 -6.77 64.65
C SER A 301 43.39 -6.93 64.30
N CYS A 302 42.88 -8.15 64.43
CA CYS A 302 41.45 -8.44 64.48
C CYS A 302 40.95 -8.35 65.93
N LEU A 303 39.82 -7.66 66.12
CA LEU A 303 39.28 -7.34 67.44
C LEU A 303 38.03 -8.15 67.78
N SER A 304 37.05 -8.21 66.87
CA SER A 304 35.76 -8.87 67.11
C SER A 304 35.13 -9.31 65.79
N ALA A 305 34.14 -10.20 65.84
CA ALA A 305 33.43 -10.68 64.66
C ALA A 305 31.95 -10.93 64.98
N GLN A 306 31.07 -10.81 63.99
CA GLN A 306 29.62 -11.03 64.09
C GLN A 306 29.06 -11.60 62.79
N TYR A 307 27.93 -12.30 62.87
CA TYR A 307 27.25 -12.91 61.73
C TYR A 307 25.75 -12.60 61.76
N ASP A 308 25.25 -11.98 60.69
CA ASP A 308 23.83 -11.74 60.47
C ASP A 308 23.22 -12.93 59.72
N GLN A 309 22.61 -13.84 60.49
CA GLN A 309 21.98 -15.04 59.95
C GLN A 309 20.77 -14.77 59.04
N PHE A 310 20.14 -13.61 59.14
CA PHE A 310 18.97 -13.28 58.32
C PHE A 310 19.37 -12.79 56.93
N LYS A 311 20.55 -12.17 56.80
CA LYS A 311 21.05 -11.64 55.53
C LYS A 311 22.21 -12.44 54.94
N GLY A 312 22.74 -13.44 55.65
CA GLY A 312 23.96 -14.16 55.25
C GLY A 312 25.24 -13.30 55.37
N ILE A 313 25.21 -12.31 56.27
CA ILE A 313 26.19 -11.27 56.62
C ILE A 313 27.39 -11.61 57.52
N VAL A 314 28.63 -11.85 57.08
CA VAL A 314 29.77 -11.95 58.01
C VAL A 314 30.47 -10.60 58.21
N PHE A 315 30.76 -10.22 59.46
CA PHE A 315 31.46 -8.99 59.84
C PHE A 315 32.68 -9.26 60.72
N PHE A 316 33.80 -8.58 60.43
CA PHE A 316 35.00 -8.53 61.28
C PHE A 316 35.37 -7.09 61.61
N LEU A 317 35.55 -6.80 62.90
CA LEU A 317 36.13 -5.55 63.39
C LEU A 317 37.64 -5.68 63.48
N ILE A 318 38.36 -4.75 62.86
CA ILE A 318 39.83 -4.71 62.80
C ILE A 318 40.37 -3.35 63.23
N GLN A 319 41.65 -3.32 63.57
CA GLN A 319 42.39 -2.13 63.97
C GLN A 319 43.63 -1.97 63.09
N ALA A 320 43.95 -0.74 62.71
CA ALA A 320 45.19 -0.37 62.04
C ALA A 320 46.33 -0.11 63.04
N THR A 321 47.57 -0.13 62.52
CA THR A 321 48.80 0.16 63.28
C THR A 321 48.83 1.53 63.94
N ASP A 322 48.08 2.51 63.45
CA ASP A 322 47.94 3.84 64.05
C ASP A 322 46.77 3.95 65.06
N GLY A 323 46.04 2.85 65.27
CA GLY A 323 44.88 2.77 66.14
C GLY A 323 43.53 2.97 65.45
N THR A 324 43.48 3.32 64.15
CA THR A 324 42.22 3.51 63.42
C THR A 324 41.39 2.21 63.38
N LEU A 325 40.08 2.28 63.69
CA LEU A 325 39.19 1.12 63.53
C LEU A 325 38.67 0.98 62.11
N GLY A 326 38.41 -0.24 61.67
CA GLY A 326 37.73 -0.55 60.42
C GLY A 326 36.98 -1.87 60.50
N PHE A 327 36.11 -2.15 59.54
CA PHE A 327 35.46 -3.45 59.45
C PHE A 327 35.52 -4.04 58.04
N ILE A 328 35.48 -5.36 58.00
CA ILE A 328 35.39 -6.17 56.79
C ILE A 328 34.02 -6.84 56.81
N SER A 329 33.31 -6.86 55.68
CA SER A 329 32.03 -7.54 55.55
C SER A 329 31.90 -8.28 54.22
N PHE A 330 31.29 -9.46 54.22
CA PHE A 330 31.07 -10.27 53.01
C PHE A 330 29.93 -11.28 53.20
N PRO A 331 29.19 -11.67 52.13
CA PRO A 331 28.16 -12.69 52.21
C PRO A 331 28.75 -14.09 52.43
N THR A 332 28.02 -15.01 53.07
CA THR A 332 28.44 -16.40 53.32
C THR A 332 28.73 -17.20 52.05
N SER A 333 28.12 -16.81 50.93
CA SER A 333 28.38 -17.38 49.61
C SER A 333 29.73 -16.95 49.01
N THR A 334 30.49 -16.05 49.67
CA THR A 334 31.81 -15.62 49.20
C THR A 334 32.80 -16.78 49.24
N THR A 335 33.33 -17.13 48.07
CA THR A 335 34.32 -18.20 47.88
C THR A 335 35.75 -17.68 47.68
N THR A 336 35.95 -16.37 47.55
CA THR A 336 37.29 -15.75 47.48
C THR A 336 37.31 -14.45 48.27
N PHE A 337 38.29 -14.26 49.15
CA PHE A 337 38.41 -13.06 49.99
C PHE A 337 39.49 -12.09 49.50
N SER A 338 40.21 -12.46 48.44
CA SER A 338 41.13 -11.56 47.73
C SER A 338 40.35 -10.38 47.13
N GLY A 339 40.69 -9.16 47.55
CA GLY A 339 40.05 -7.94 47.06
C GLY A 339 38.88 -7.43 47.91
N LEU A 340 38.60 -8.05 49.07
CA LEU A 340 37.66 -7.46 50.03
C LEU A 340 38.11 -6.05 50.44
N THR A 341 37.18 -5.10 50.37
CA THR A 341 37.42 -3.72 50.79
C THR A 341 37.25 -3.58 52.29
N VAL A 342 38.26 -3.04 52.95
CA VAL A 342 38.14 -2.61 54.36
C VAL A 342 37.43 -1.27 54.43
N ASN A 343 36.34 -1.21 55.20
CA ASN A 343 35.65 0.03 55.51
C ASN A 343 36.27 0.66 56.76
N TRP A 344 37.19 1.60 56.58
CA TRP A 344 37.84 2.32 57.67
C TRP A 344 36.93 3.38 58.30
N ILE A 345 37.07 3.58 59.61
CA ILE A 345 36.34 4.55 60.43
C ILE A 345 37.34 5.65 60.86
N PRO A 346 37.63 6.64 60.01
CA PRO A 346 38.79 7.54 60.15
C PRO A 346 38.77 8.51 61.34
N LEU A 347 37.63 8.65 62.03
CA LEU A 347 37.48 9.58 63.18
C LEU A 347 37.64 8.89 64.53
N LEU A 348 38.01 7.61 64.55
CA LEU A 348 38.00 6.80 65.75
C LEU A 348 39.33 6.06 65.93
N ASN A 349 40.23 6.69 66.70
CA ASN A 349 41.51 6.11 67.06
C ASN A 349 41.41 5.41 68.42
N ALA A 350 41.53 4.10 68.40
CA ALA A 350 41.65 3.28 69.59
C ALA A 350 43.08 3.42 70.17
N PRO A 351 43.25 3.62 71.49
CA PRO A 351 44.58 3.67 72.08
C PRO A 351 45.32 2.34 71.84
N MET A 352 46.55 2.38 71.32
CA MET A 352 47.33 1.16 71.05
C MET A 352 47.62 0.30 72.30
N SER A 353 47.51 0.89 73.50
CA SER A 353 47.65 0.19 74.78
C SER A 353 46.34 -0.42 75.31
N ALA A 354 45.22 -0.18 74.62
CA ALA A 354 43.94 -0.75 75.00
C ALA A 354 43.92 -2.24 74.68
N ASN A 355 43.27 -3.01 75.54
CA ASN A 355 43.16 -4.45 75.37
C ASN A 355 42.39 -4.79 74.08
N LYS A 356 42.91 -5.71 73.24
CA LYS A 356 42.23 -6.15 72.01
C LYS A 356 40.81 -6.67 72.28
N GLN A 357 40.60 -7.20 73.49
CA GLN A 357 39.35 -7.78 73.97
C GLN A 357 38.39 -6.77 74.61
N SER A 358 38.57 -5.46 74.44
CA SER A 358 37.65 -4.43 74.97
C SER A 358 36.68 -3.87 73.93
N TYR A 359 36.73 -4.35 72.67
CA TYR A 359 35.87 -3.91 71.58
C TYR A 359 34.82 -4.98 71.28
N SER A 360 33.56 -4.65 71.54
CA SER A 360 32.42 -5.54 71.24
C SER A 360 31.75 -5.11 69.95
N LEU A 361 31.56 -6.05 69.03
CA LEU A 361 30.72 -5.89 67.84
C LEU A 361 29.38 -6.58 68.11
N GLY A 362 28.26 -5.94 67.78
CA GLY A 362 26.91 -6.50 67.92
C GLY A 362 26.00 -6.08 66.77
N LEU A 363 25.05 -6.94 66.40
CA LEU A 363 24.09 -6.68 65.34
C LEU A 363 22.75 -6.27 65.94
N LEU A 364 22.19 -5.16 65.47
CA LEU A 364 20.85 -4.74 65.82
C LEU A 364 19.93 -4.99 64.62
N ASN A 365 19.09 -6.02 64.75
CA ASN A 365 18.11 -6.38 63.74
C ASN A 365 16.72 -6.52 64.39
N PRO A 366 16.02 -5.41 64.67
CA PRO A 366 14.76 -5.45 65.40
C PRO A 366 13.60 -6.02 64.58
N ASP A 367 13.70 -6.04 63.24
CA ASP A 367 12.66 -6.49 62.30
C ASP A 367 13.26 -6.58 60.87
N PRO A 368 12.95 -7.60 60.03
CA PRO A 368 13.34 -7.62 58.62
C PRO A 368 12.88 -6.39 57.80
N SER A 369 11.88 -5.65 58.27
CA SER A 369 11.40 -4.41 57.66
C SER A 369 12.17 -3.14 58.06
N ILE A 370 13.09 -3.20 59.04
CA ILE A 370 13.87 -2.06 59.52
C ILE A 370 15.32 -2.16 59.04
N GLN A 371 15.93 -1.03 58.67
CA GLN A 371 17.32 -0.97 58.23
C GLN A 371 18.27 -1.53 59.29
N ALA A 372 18.88 -2.69 59.01
CA ALA A 372 19.80 -3.39 59.90
C ALA A 372 21.03 -2.52 60.26
N ARG A 373 21.47 -2.58 61.53
CA ARG A 373 22.58 -1.77 62.03
C ARG A 373 23.66 -2.60 62.70
N LEU A 374 24.91 -2.36 62.32
CA LEU A 374 26.10 -2.88 62.99
C LEU A 374 26.51 -1.92 64.12
N SER A 375 26.70 -2.43 65.33
CA SER A 375 26.99 -1.65 66.54
C SER A 375 28.37 -1.98 67.10
N ILE A 376 29.19 -0.96 67.37
CA ILE A 376 30.54 -1.11 67.97
C ILE A 376 30.55 -0.44 69.34
N VAL A 377 31.04 -1.17 70.34
CA VAL A 377 31.33 -0.64 71.68
C VAL A 377 32.82 -0.39 71.82
N LEU A 378 33.17 0.83 72.22
CA LEU A 378 34.54 1.20 72.56
C LEU A 378 34.84 0.98 74.05
N PRO A 379 36.12 0.87 74.45
CA PRO A 379 36.53 0.69 75.83
C PRO A 379 35.98 1.76 76.79
N ASN A 380 35.71 2.96 76.29
CA ASN A 380 35.16 4.07 77.07
C ASN A 380 33.61 4.08 77.14
N ALA A 381 32.94 2.95 76.89
CA ALA A 381 31.48 2.81 76.82
C ALA A 381 30.79 3.51 75.64
N THR A 382 31.53 4.07 74.68
CA THR A 382 30.90 4.74 73.53
C THR A 382 30.33 3.71 72.57
N LEU A 383 29.06 3.90 72.20
CA LEU A 383 28.35 3.07 71.24
C LEU A 383 28.24 3.77 69.89
N ILE A 384 28.59 3.08 68.80
CA ILE A 384 28.53 3.61 67.43
C ILE A 384 27.72 2.65 66.56
N HIS A 385 26.82 3.19 65.72
CA HIS A 385 25.97 2.40 64.81
C HIS A 385 26.24 2.72 63.34
N PHE A 386 26.25 1.69 62.49
CA PHE A 386 26.40 1.78 61.04
C PHE A 386 25.23 1.06 60.34
N PRO A 387 24.40 1.74 59.52
CA PRO A 387 23.39 1.06 58.71
C PRO A 387 24.04 0.28 57.57
N TYR A 388 23.48 -0.88 57.22
CA TYR A 388 23.89 -1.65 56.03
C TYR A 388 22.69 -2.27 55.29
N THR A 389 22.80 -2.41 53.97
CA THR A 389 21.77 -2.97 53.07
C THR A 389 22.09 -4.43 52.70
N SER A 390 21.10 -5.16 52.18
CA SER A 390 21.31 -6.50 51.62
C SER A 390 22.10 -6.44 50.31
N TYR A 391 22.55 -7.60 49.80
CA TYR A 391 23.23 -7.71 48.50
C TYR A 391 22.27 -8.02 47.33
N CYS A 392 20.94 -8.01 47.53
CA CYS A 392 19.98 -8.28 46.45
C CYS A 392 19.69 -7.07 45.56
N PRO A 393 19.33 -7.28 44.28
CA PRO A 393 18.85 -6.20 43.40
C PRO A 393 17.66 -5.46 44.01
N ASN A 394 17.77 -4.14 44.15
CA ASN A 394 16.75 -3.24 44.73
C ASN A 394 16.14 -3.69 46.07
N ASP A 395 16.84 -4.51 46.86
CA ASP A 395 16.31 -5.12 48.08
C ASP A 395 14.95 -5.83 47.86
N CYS A 396 14.82 -6.51 46.73
CA CYS A 396 13.59 -7.17 46.28
C CYS A 396 12.39 -6.24 46.17
N SER A 397 12.65 -4.94 45.95
CA SER A 397 11.66 -3.88 45.77
C SER A 397 10.62 -3.78 46.90
N GLY A 398 10.88 -4.38 48.06
CA GLY A 398 9.93 -4.51 49.16
C GLY A 398 8.80 -5.53 48.94
N HIS A 399 8.87 -6.35 47.89
CA HIS A 399 7.89 -7.36 47.50
C HIS A 399 8.50 -8.76 47.43
N GLY A 400 9.48 -9.04 48.29
CA GLY A 400 10.12 -10.33 48.37
C GLY A 400 11.14 -10.43 49.50
N ILE A 401 11.68 -11.63 49.68
CA ILE A 401 12.70 -11.92 50.69
C ILE A 401 14.06 -12.06 50.00
N CYS A 402 15.02 -11.23 50.42
CA CYS A 402 16.41 -11.32 49.97
C CYS A 402 17.18 -12.38 50.74
N PHE A 403 17.73 -13.37 50.04
CA PHE A 403 18.63 -14.37 50.61
C PHE A 403 19.81 -14.63 49.66
N GLU A 404 21.03 -14.51 50.17
CA GLU A 404 22.27 -14.79 49.42
C GLU A 404 22.32 -14.19 48.00
N THR A 405 21.90 -12.92 47.85
CA THR A 405 21.82 -12.13 46.60
C THR A 405 20.62 -12.40 45.69
N THR A 406 19.75 -13.33 46.03
CA THR A 406 18.56 -13.70 45.24
C THR A 406 17.27 -13.23 45.91
N CYS A 407 16.34 -12.71 45.12
CA CYS A 407 15.00 -12.36 45.57
C CYS A 407 14.02 -13.51 45.39
N THR A 408 13.31 -13.86 46.46
CA THR A 408 12.12 -14.71 46.38
C THR A 408 10.90 -13.81 46.50
N CYS A 409 10.16 -13.64 45.41
CA CYS A 409 9.04 -12.69 45.36
C CYS A 409 7.81 -13.15 46.13
N ASP A 410 7.08 -12.17 46.66
CA ASP A 410 5.75 -12.37 47.22
C ASP A 410 4.78 -12.85 46.12
N ALA A 411 3.68 -13.48 46.53
CA ALA A 411 2.62 -13.88 45.59
C ALA A 411 2.19 -12.66 44.75
N ASP A 412 2.03 -12.88 43.45
CA ASP A 412 1.70 -11.88 42.43
C ASP A 412 2.85 -10.95 42.01
N TYR A 413 4.09 -11.10 42.51
CA TYR A 413 5.24 -10.31 42.05
C TYR A 413 6.28 -11.17 41.32
N VAL A 414 6.87 -10.62 40.26
CA VAL A 414 7.79 -11.32 39.35
C VAL A 414 9.03 -10.46 39.03
N LEU A 415 9.97 -11.04 38.28
CA LEU A 415 11.33 -10.56 37.98
C LEU A 415 12.35 -10.73 39.11
N ASP A 416 13.63 -10.57 38.75
CA ASP A 416 14.80 -10.78 39.63
C ASP A 416 14.84 -9.86 40.86
N ASP A 417 14.07 -8.76 40.86
CA ASP A 417 13.96 -7.80 41.95
C ASP A 417 12.53 -7.62 42.48
N CYS A 418 11.58 -8.47 42.07
CA CYS A 418 10.18 -8.45 42.49
C CYS A 418 9.46 -7.11 42.26
N SER A 419 9.90 -6.32 41.28
CA SER A 419 9.38 -4.97 41.06
C SER A 419 8.03 -4.92 40.34
N ILE A 420 7.54 -6.04 39.80
CA ILE A 420 6.42 -6.06 38.85
C ILE A 420 5.34 -7.03 39.28
N LEU A 421 4.08 -6.57 39.21
CA LEU A 421 2.91 -7.41 39.41
C LEU A 421 2.73 -8.37 38.22
N GLU A 422 2.46 -9.64 38.49
CA GLU A 422 2.25 -10.68 37.48
C GLU A 422 1.12 -10.27 36.50
N PRO A 423 1.39 -10.19 35.18
CA PRO A 423 0.40 -9.78 34.21
C PRO A 423 -0.65 -10.88 34.00
N THR A 424 -1.93 -10.48 33.92
CA THR A 424 -3.04 -11.40 33.64
C THR A 424 -3.67 -11.08 32.30
N ILE A 425 -3.89 -12.11 31.46
CA ILE A 425 -4.58 -11.97 30.17
C ILE A 425 -6.07 -12.25 30.39
N THR A 426 -6.92 -11.30 30.02
CA THR A 426 -8.39 -11.40 30.15
C THR A 426 -9.09 -11.68 28.83
N GLY A 427 -8.44 -11.39 27.70
CA GLY A 427 -8.99 -11.69 26.39
C GLY A 427 -8.22 -11.06 25.24
N ILE A 428 -8.78 -11.21 24.05
CA ILE A 428 -8.22 -10.80 22.78
C ILE A 428 -9.35 -10.39 21.84
N THR A 429 -9.15 -9.36 21.03
CA THR A 429 -10.11 -9.00 19.98
C THR A 429 -10.18 -10.09 18.92
N ARG A 430 -11.35 -10.27 18.28
CA ARG A 430 -11.47 -11.25 17.19
C ARG A 430 -10.50 -10.99 16.05
N VAL A 431 -10.00 -12.06 15.44
CA VAL A 431 -8.97 -12.04 14.40
C VAL A 431 -9.51 -12.61 13.09
N SER A 432 -9.09 -12.04 11.96
CA SER A 432 -9.37 -12.62 10.63
C SER A 432 -8.54 -13.88 10.44
N TYR A 433 -9.14 -14.91 9.85
CA TYR A 433 -8.45 -16.15 9.51
C TYR A 433 -7.58 -16.00 8.26
N SER A 434 -8.05 -15.26 7.25
CA SER A 434 -7.42 -15.19 5.92
C SER A 434 -6.64 -13.92 5.64
N SER A 435 -6.53 -13.00 6.60
CA SER A 435 -5.79 -11.76 6.42
C SER A 435 -5.11 -11.30 7.72
N PRO A 436 -3.96 -10.62 7.61
CA PRO A 436 -3.33 -9.98 8.75
C PRO A 436 -4.32 -9.07 9.48
N SER A 437 -4.33 -9.16 10.80
CA SER A 437 -5.25 -8.41 11.66
C SER A 437 -4.49 -7.60 12.69
N ASN A 438 -4.95 -6.38 12.95
CA ASN A 438 -4.54 -5.63 14.13
C ASN A 438 -5.31 -6.19 15.32
N VAL A 439 -4.58 -6.64 16.33
CA VAL A 439 -5.13 -7.35 17.48
C VAL A 439 -4.82 -6.57 18.74
N THR A 440 -5.82 -6.45 19.60
CA THR A 440 -5.68 -5.91 20.95
C THR A 440 -5.75 -7.06 21.95
N ILE A 441 -4.68 -7.26 22.72
CA ILE A 441 -4.64 -8.13 23.88
C ILE A 441 -5.11 -7.33 25.09
N LEU A 442 -6.09 -7.87 25.82
CA LEU A 442 -6.70 -7.26 26.98
C LEU A 442 -6.24 -7.98 28.25
N GLY A 443 -5.90 -7.24 29.29
CA GLY A 443 -5.39 -7.81 30.53
C GLY A 443 -5.25 -6.81 31.67
N THR A 444 -4.46 -7.17 32.66
CA THR A 444 -4.00 -6.28 33.73
C THR A 444 -2.52 -6.55 34.00
N GLY A 445 -1.83 -5.60 34.64
CA GLY A 445 -0.42 -5.79 35.02
C GLY A 445 0.58 -5.70 33.85
N PHE A 446 0.17 -5.25 32.67
CA PHE A 446 1.10 -5.07 31.56
C PHE A 446 2.09 -3.93 31.84
N ILE A 447 3.32 -4.11 31.39
CA ILE A 447 4.42 -3.17 31.57
C ILE A 447 5.02 -2.79 30.22
N ASN A 448 5.67 -1.63 30.17
CA ASN A 448 6.44 -1.22 29.00
C ASN A 448 7.80 -1.96 28.97
N ALA A 449 7.76 -3.24 28.60
CA ALA A 449 8.91 -4.13 28.49
C ALA A 449 9.79 -3.78 27.28
N THR A 450 11.07 -4.14 27.33
CA THR A 450 11.99 -3.98 26.19
C THR A 450 11.72 -5.00 25.08
N THR A 451 11.29 -6.20 25.44
CA THR A 451 10.85 -7.25 24.51
C THR A 451 9.44 -7.73 24.87
N ILE A 452 8.52 -7.64 23.91
CA ILE A 452 7.15 -8.16 24.01
C ILE A 452 6.97 -9.22 22.93
N GLU A 453 6.86 -10.49 23.32
CA GLU A 453 6.61 -11.62 22.43
C GLU A 453 5.25 -12.22 22.77
N ILE A 454 4.38 -12.39 21.76
CA ILE A 454 3.04 -12.95 21.93
C ILE A 454 2.89 -14.11 20.94
N SER A 455 2.49 -15.28 21.44
CA SER A 455 2.23 -16.47 20.62
C SER A 455 0.81 -16.98 20.82
N ILE A 456 0.12 -17.25 19.72
CA ILE A 456 -1.22 -17.84 19.68
C ILE A 456 -1.08 -19.34 19.39
N SER A 457 -1.55 -20.15 20.33
CA SER A 457 -1.51 -21.62 20.33
C SER A 457 -0.12 -22.21 20.10
N GLY A 458 0.94 -21.45 20.38
CA GLY A 458 2.34 -21.84 20.13
C GLY A 458 2.72 -21.96 18.65
N ILE A 459 1.84 -21.55 17.73
CA ILE A 459 2.03 -21.72 16.27
C ILE A 459 2.18 -20.36 15.58
N VAL A 460 1.37 -19.37 15.95
CA VAL A 460 1.33 -18.08 15.26
C VAL A 460 1.85 -16.99 16.18
N GLU A 461 2.96 -16.37 15.78
CA GLU A 461 3.54 -15.24 16.51
C GLU A 461 2.86 -13.92 16.10
N CYS A 462 2.56 -13.08 17.08
CA CYS A 462 2.12 -11.72 16.85
C CYS A 462 3.33 -10.81 16.66
N THR A 463 3.39 -10.12 15.53
CA THR A 463 4.47 -9.20 15.19
C THR A 463 4.15 -7.77 15.64
N ASN A 464 5.16 -6.91 15.75
CA ASN A 464 5.00 -5.49 16.09
C ASN A 464 4.20 -5.25 17.39
N ALA A 465 4.46 -6.05 18.43
CA ALA A 465 3.82 -5.87 19.71
C ALA A 465 4.25 -4.53 20.36
N VAL A 466 3.26 -3.72 20.73
CA VAL A 466 3.43 -2.38 21.32
C VAL A 466 2.60 -2.30 22.59
N TYR A 467 3.27 -1.96 23.69
CA TYR A 467 2.61 -1.60 24.94
C TYR A 467 1.79 -0.31 24.78
N ILE A 468 0.51 -0.36 25.15
CA ILE A 468 -0.38 0.82 25.11
C ILE A 468 -0.64 1.31 26.53
N SER A 469 -1.03 0.40 27.43
CA SER A 469 -1.33 0.70 28.82
C SER A 469 -1.19 -0.56 29.68
N SER A 470 -1.34 -0.41 30.99
CA SER A 470 -1.32 -1.55 31.93
C SER A 470 -2.42 -2.59 31.70
N THR A 471 -3.35 -2.34 30.77
CA THR A 471 -4.44 -3.24 30.41
C THR A 471 -4.48 -3.62 28.94
N GLU A 472 -3.64 -3.03 28.09
CA GLU A 472 -3.73 -3.20 26.64
C GLU A 472 -2.34 -3.31 25.97
N ILE A 473 -2.20 -4.32 25.10
CA ILE A 473 -1.08 -4.48 24.17
C ILE A 473 -1.64 -4.62 22.75
N HIS A 474 -1.06 -3.89 21.80
CA HIS A 474 -1.43 -3.99 20.38
C HIS A 474 -0.38 -4.79 19.62
N CYS A 475 -0.81 -5.69 18.74
CA CYS A 475 0.11 -6.42 17.87
C CYS A 475 -0.58 -6.77 16.55
N THR A 476 0.19 -7.27 15.58
CA THR A 476 -0.32 -7.68 14.26
C THR A 476 -0.08 -9.16 14.03
N THR A 477 -1.15 -9.91 13.76
CA THR A 477 -1.04 -11.33 13.36
C THR A 477 -0.82 -11.43 11.86
N ASN A 478 -0.14 -12.48 11.42
CA ASN A 478 -0.17 -12.90 10.02
C ASN A 478 -1.52 -13.60 9.70
N ASP A 479 -1.74 -14.00 8.44
CA ASP A 479 -2.86 -14.89 8.14
C ASP A 479 -2.65 -16.29 8.75
N PHE A 480 -3.75 -17.01 8.94
CA PHE A 480 -3.79 -18.34 9.54
C PHE A 480 -3.95 -19.44 8.49
N THR A 481 -3.78 -19.12 7.19
CA THR A 481 -4.07 -20.04 6.10
C THR A 481 -3.08 -21.20 5.99
N ASP A 482 -1.83 -20.98 6.40
CA ASP A 482 -0.78 -22.01 6.49
C ASP A 482 -0.73 -22.70 7.86
N SER A 483 -1.61 -22.31 8.79
CA SER A 483 -1.66 -22.89 10.13
C SER A 483 -2.53 -24.16 10.17
N SER A 484 -2.18 -25.11 11.03
CA SER A 484 -3.02 -26.28 11.34
C SER A 484 -4.16 -25.96 12.31
N LEU A 485 -4.38 -24.69 12.64
CA LEU A 485 -5.34 -24.27 13.65
C LEU A 485 -6.77 -24.37 13.13
N SER A 486 -7.63 -25.05 13.88
CA SER A 486 -9.05 -25.14 13.55
C SER A 486 -9.78 -23.88 13.99
N PRO A 487 -10.57 -23.22 13.11
CA PRO A 487 -11.39 -22.08 13.49
C PRO A 487 -12.57 -22.45 14.42
N PHE A 488 -12.79 -23.75 14.64
CA PHE A 488 -13.86 -24.29 15.47
C PHE A 488 -13.39 -24.74 16.86
N GLN A 489 -12.11 -24.52 17.20
CA GLN A 489 -11.51 -24.89 18.48
C GLN A 489 -11.01 -23.67 19.25
N ASN A 490 -11.10 -23.74 20.58
CA ASN A 490 -10.51 -22.76 21.47
C ASN A 490 -9.00 -22.64 21.21
N GLN A 491 -8.48 -21.41 21.30
CA GLN A 491 -7.07 -21.10 21.15
C GLN A 491 -6.45 -20.74 22.50
N THR A 492 -5.14 -20.92 22.62
CA THR A 492 -4.40 -20.47 23.80
C THR A 492 -3.49 -19.29 23.45
N LEU A 493 -3.08 -18.49 24.44
CA LEU A 493 -2.18 -17.36 24.27
C LEU A 493 -1.07 -17.40 25.31
N THR A 494 0.16 -17.20 24.86
CA THR A 494 1.35 -17.06 25.70
C THR A 494 1.93 -15.66 25.52
N LEU A 495 2.19 -14.96 26.62
CA LEU A 495 2.78 -13.61 26.63
C LEU A 495 4.13 -13.67 27.33
N LYS A 496 5.16 -13.12 26.69
CA LYS A 496 6.49 -12.97 27.25
C LYS A 496 6.91 -11.51 27.26
N LEU A 497 7.23 -11.01 28.45
CA LEU A 497 7.63 -9.63 28.74
C LEU A 497 9.03 -9.66 29.37
N ASP A 498 10.04 -9.23 28.62
CA ASP A 498 11.45 -9.34 29.03
C ASP A 498 11.83 -10.78 29.46
N SER A 499 12.12 -11.02 30.75
CA SER A 499 12.43 -12.34 31.31
C SER A 499 11.21 -13.09 31.88
N TYR A 500 10.03 -12.48 31.92
CA TYR A 500 8.79 -13.12 32.34
C TYR A 500 8.10 -13.81 31.16
N GLU A 501 7.61 -15.04 31.37
CA GLU A 501 6.80 -15.81 30.42
C GLU A 501 5.54 -16.31 31.14
N SER A 502 4.36 -16.02 30.60
CA SER A 502 3.08 -16.45 31.16
C SER A 502 2.79 -17.92 30.86
N ASP A 503 2.02 -18.58 31.71
CA ASP A 503 1.39 -19.84 31.33
C ASP A 503 0.44 -19.64 30.13
N PRO A 504 0.20 -20.66 29.28
CA PRO A 504 -0.76 -20.57 28.18
C PRO A 504 -2.19 -20.34 28.69
N VAL A 505 -2.81 -19.22 28.28
CA VAL A 505 -4.17 -18.82 28.68
C VAL A 505 -5.19 -19.20 27.61
N ASP A 506 -6.27 -19.91 27.95
CA ASP A 506 -7.39 -20.17 27.01
C ASP A 506 -8.17 -18.88 26.74
N ILE A 507 -8.20 -18.49 25.46
CA ILE A 507 -8.85 -17.26 24.95
C ILE A 507 -10.10 -17.56 24.11
N GLY A 508 -10.54 -18.83 24.07
CA GLY A 508 -11.77 -19.23 23.39
C GLY A 508 -11.70 -19.16 21.85
N LEU A 509 -12.87 -19.03 21.22
CA LEU A 509 -12.99 -18.88 19.76
C LEU A 509 -12.77 -17.43 19.35
N ILE A 510 -11.63 -17.18 18.71
CA ILE A 510 -11.19 -15.82 18.35
C ILE A 510 -11.45 -15.46 16.88
N PHE A 511 -11.73 -16.43 16.01
CA PHE A 511 -11.87 -16.17 14.58
C PHE A 511 -13.21 -15.54 14.22
N THR A 512 -13.18 -14.54 13.34
CA THR A 512 -14.37 -13.95 12.71
C THR A 512 -15.04 -14.95 11.76
N SER A 513 -16.37 -14.97 11.73
CA SER A 513 -17.11 -15.85 10.83
C SER A 513 -17.05 -15.35 9.38
N PRO A 514 -16.89 -16.24 8.38
CA PRO A 514 -16.86 -15.89 6.98
C PRO A 514 -18.10 -15.11 6.54
N LYS A 515 -17.90 -14.11 5.68
CA LYS A 515 -18.99 -13.30 5.12
C LYS A 515 -18.85 -13.16 3.62
N VAL A 516 -19.84 -13.65 2.87
CA VAL A 516 -19.94 -13.45 1.43
C VAL A 516 -20.51 -12.05 1.13
N THR A 517 -19.83 -11.28 0.29
CA THR A 517 -20.21 -9.91 -0.10
C THR A 517 -20.72 -9.82 -1.53
N SER A 518 -20.14 -10.58 -2.46
CA SER A 518 -20.61 -10.63 -3.85
C SER A 518 -20.39 -12.01 -4.45
N ILE A 519 -21.22 -12.34 -5.45
CA ILE A 519 -21.07 -13.50 -6.31
C ILE A 519 -21.16 -13.00 -7.74
N ASP A 520 -20.11 -13.26 -8.50
CA ASP A 520 -19.95 -12.75 -9.86
C ASP A 520 -19.66 -13.93 -10.79
N GLN A 521 -20.27 -13.93 -11.97
CA GLN A 521 -19.99 -14.92 -13.02
C GLN A 521 -19.22 -14.25 -14.16
N ASN A 522 -18.08 -14.84 -14.56
CA ASN A 522 -17.35 -14.43 -15.76
C ASN A 522 -16.87 -15.66 -16.54
N GLU A 523 -17.22 -15.75 -17.83
CA GLU A 523 -16.83 -16.86 -18.71
C GLU A 523 -17.15 -18.29 -18.21
N GLY A 524 -18.20 -18.41 -17.39
CA GLY A 524 -18.59 -19.66 -16.73
C GLY A 524 -17.77 -19.98 -15.47
N ILE A 525 -16.91 -19.06 -15.03
CA ILE A 525 -16.27 -19.08 -13.71
C ILE A 525 -17.14 -18.28 -12.75
N VAL A 526 -17.57 -18.90 -11.65
CA VAL A 526 -18.25 -18.20 -10.56
C VAL A 526 -17.23 -17.86 -9.50
N THR A 527 -17.19 -16.59 -9.13
CA THR A 527 -16.33 -16.05 -8.09
C THR A 527 -17.19 -15.66 -6.90
N VAL A 528 -16.91 -16.25 -5.75
CA VAL A 528 -17.51 -15.89 -4.46
C VAL A 528 -16.51 -15.00 -3.73
N ARG A 529 -16.86 -13.73 -3.51
CA ARG A 529 -16.03 -12.75 -2.79
C ARG A 529 -16.60 -12.43 -1.42
N GLY A 530 -15.74 -12.06 -0.50
CA GLY A 530 -16.10 -11.87 0.89
C GLY A 530 -14.92 -11.49 1.77
N SER A 531 -15.14 -11.60 3.08
CA SER A 531 -14.10 -11.43 4.10
C SER A 531 -14.08 -12.63 5.04
N ASP A 532 -12.93 -12.80 5.71
CA ASP A 532 -12.75 -13.77 6.80
C ASP A 532 -13.01 -15.23 6.38
N PHE A 533 -12.71 -15.58 5.13
CA PHE A 533 -12.93 -16.93 4.65
C PHE A 533 -11.96 -17.92 5.32
N TYR A 534 -12.48 -19.07 5.75
CA TYR A 534 -11.61 -20.16 6.20
C TYR A 534 -11.08 -20.95 5.00
N THR A 535 -9.97 -21.65 5.19
CA THR A 535 -9.45 -22.57 4.16
C THR A 535 -10.49 -23.63 3.78
N LEU A 536 -10.37 -24.20 2.58
CA LEU A 536 -11.29 -25.24 2.08
C LEU A 536 -11.25 -26.55 2.89
N THR A 537 -10.32 -26.67 3.84
CA THR A 537 -10.31 -27.72 4.86
C THR A 537 -11.45 -27.56 5.87
N PHE A 538 -11.84 -26.32 6.18
CA PHE A 538 -12.84 -25.97 7.19
C PHE A 538 -14.13 -25.37 6.61
N MET A 539 -14.12 -25.02 5.32
CA MET A 539 -15.26 -24.45 4.61
C MET A 539 -15.50 -25.17 3.28
N GLU A 540 -16.76 -25.33 2.90
CA GLU A 540 -17.18 -25.97 1.66
C GLU A 540 -18.18 -25.08 0.91
N ILE A 541 -18.03 -25.01 -0.42
CA ILE A 541 -18.94 -24.30 -1.31
C ILE A 541 -19.71 -25.34 -2.14
N LYS A 542 -21.04 -25.26 -2.12
CA LYS A 542 -21.95 -26.17 -2.82
C LYS A 542 -22.85 -25.43 -3.79
N LEU A 543 -23.12 -26.07 -4.93
CA LEU A 543 -24.19 -25.68 -5.84
C LEU A 543 -25.23 -26.81 -5.86
N GLY A 544 -26.40 -26.56 -5.25
CA GLY A 544 -27.39 -27.57 -4.95
C GLY A 544 -26.84 -28.59 -3.95
N SER A 545 -26.89 -29.87 -4.29
CA SER A 545 -26.33 -30.95 -3.47
C SER A 545 -24.87 -31.26 -3.75
N GLN A 546 -24.26 -30.63 -4.78
CA GLN A 546 -22.93 -30.97 -5.25
C GLN A 546 -21.89 -29.98 -4.71
N SER A 547 -20.82 -30.50 -4.13
CA SER A 547 -19.65 -29.74 -3.72
C SER A 547 -18.84 -29.31 -4.95
N TRP A 548 -18.34 -28.08 -4.94
CA TRP A 548 -17.46 -27.62 -6.01
C TRP A 548 -16.12 -28.36 -5.99
N GLU A 549 -15.71 -28.85 -7.15
CA GLU A 549 -14.40 -29.47 -7.38
C GLU A 549 -13.49 -28.46 -8.10
N ASN A 550 -12.17 -28.53 -7.88
CA ASN A 550 -11.17 -27.63 -8.49
C ASN A 550 -11.39 -26.14 -8.17
N ILE A 551 -11.69 -25.83 -6.92
CA ILE A 551 -11.81 -24.45 -6.45
C ILE A 551 -10.41 -23.80 -6.40
N HIS A 552 -10.31 -22.58 -6.94
CA HIS A 552 -9.10 -21.76 -6.89
C HIS A 552 -9.30 -20.60 -5.91
N THR A 553 -8.36 -20.41 -5.00
CA THR A 553 -8.32 -19.20 -4.15
C THR A 553 -7.90 -18.01 -5.00
N LEU A 554 -8.56 -16.87 -4.82
CA LEU A 554 -8.16 -15.62 -5.48
C LEU A 554 -6.78 -15.16 -4.96
N SER A 555 -5.98 -14.55 -5.82
CA SER A 555 -4.63 -14.09 -5.48
C SER A 555 -4.59 -13.01 -4.39
N ASP A 556 -5.71 -12.32 -4.18
CA ASP A 556 -5.90 -11.30 -3.14
C ASP A 556 -6.45 -11.89 -1.82
N GLY A 557 -6.69 -13.20 -1.75
CA GLY A 557 -7.28 -13.88 -0.58
C GLY A 557 -8.74 -13.52 -0.30
N SER A 558 -9.39 -12.71 -1.14
CA SER A 558 -10.74 -12.18 -0.90
C SER A 558 -11.86 -13.17 -1.23
N GLY A 559 -11.54 -14.39 -1.65
CA GLY A 559 -12.54 -15.35 -2.08
C GLY A 559 -12.05 -16.53 -2.88
N TYR A 560 -13.02 -17.20 -3.51
CA TYR A 560 -12.83 -18.45 -4.24
C TYR A 560 -13.50 -18.37 -5.61
N ALA A 561 -12.89 -19.02 -6.60
CA ALA A 561 -13.39 -19.14 -7.95
C ALA A 561 -13.51 -20.61 -8.36
N CYS A 562 -14.58 -20.95 -9.07
CA CYS A 562 -14.80 -22.30 -9.61
C CYS A 562 -15.43 -22.24 -11.00
N VAL A 563 -15.07 -23.19 -11.86
CA VAL A 563 -15.71 -23.37 -13.17
C VAL A 563 -17.05 -24.07 -12.98
N LEU A 564 -18.13 -23.48 -13.49
CA LEU A 564 -19.45 -24.13 -13.52
C LEU A 564 -19.47 -25.30 -14.50
N PRO A 565 -20.13 -26.42 -14.16
CA PRO A 565 -20.46 -27.47 -15.12
C PRO A 565 -21.24 -26.89 -16.32
N ASN A 566 -20.97 -27.35 -17.54
CA ASN A 566 -21.58 -26.78 -18.76
C ASN A 566 -23.12 -26.83 -18.80
N ASN A 567 -23.71 -27.68 -17.97
CA ASN A 567 -25.14 -27.93 -17.83
C ASN A 567 -25.69 -27.52 -16.45
N ALA A 568 -24.97 -26.64 -15.73
CA ALA A 568 -25.45 -26.13 -14.44
C ALA A 568 -26.84 -25.50 -14.60
N ASP A 569 -27.78 -25.96 -13.78
CA ASP A 569 -29.15 -25.43 -13.73
C ASP A 569 -29.27 -24.36 -12.63
N LYS A 570 -30.43 -23.69 -12.54
CA LYS A 570 -30.76 -22.87 -11.37
C LYS A 570 -30.71 -23.74 -10.11
N GLN A 571 -29.80 -23.42 -9.21
CA GLN A 571 -29.53 -24.17 -8.00
C GLN A 571 -29.20 -23.22 -6.84
N ASN A 572 -29.31 -23.71 -5.62
CA ASN A 572 -28.92 -22.94 -4.46
C ASN A 572 -27.39 -22.93 -4.30
N LEU A 573 -26.76 -21.76 -4.22
CA LEU A 573 -25.34 -21.62 -3.89
C LEU A 573 -25.20 -21.46 -2.38
N THR A 574 -24.52 -22.42 -1.75
CA THR A 574 -24.36 -22.49 -0.30
C THR A 574 -22.88 -22.47 0.08
N VAL A 575 -22.51 -21.65 1.06
CA VAL A 575 -21.17 -21.65 1.69
C VAL A 575 -21.35 -22.05 3.14
N LEU A 576 -20.73 -23.15 3.59
CA LEU A 576 -20.95 -23.71 4.92
C LEU A 576 -19.66 -24.29 5.55
N ALA A 577 -19.70 -24.54 6.85
CA ALA A 577 -18.62 -25.19 7.59
C ALA A 577 -18.53 -26.69 7.30
N VAL A 578 -17.32 -27.20 7.03
CA VAL A 578 -17.07 -28.62 6.77
C VAL A 578 -17.28 -29.44 8.04
N GLY A 579 -18.11 -30.48 7.96
CA GLY A 579 -18.30 -31.45 9.06
C GLY A 579 -19.00 -30.89 10.30
N GLN A 580 -19.54 -29.66 10.24
CA GLN A 580 -20.24 -29.00 11.35
C GLN A 580 -21.72 -28.72 10.97
N PRO A 581 -22.59 -29.74 10.96
CA PRO A 581 -23.99 -29.60 10.52
C PRO A 581 -24.87 -28.74 11.45
N GLN A 582 -24.35 -28.34 12.61
CA GLN A 582 -25.03 -27.46 13.58
C GLN A 582 -24.76 -25.97 13.33
N ILE A 583 -23.79 -25.64 12.45
CA ILE A 583 -23.49 -24.25 12.08
C ILE A 583 -24.33 -23.89 10.87
N ASP A 584 -25.12 -22.81 10.99
CA ASP A 584 -25.89 -22.29 9.86
C ASP A 584 -24.95 -21.91 8.69
N PRO A 585 -25.37 -22.08 7.43
CA PRO A 585 -24.57 -21.67 6.29
C PRO A 585 -24.19 -20.19 6.35
N TYR A 586 -22.93 -19.88 6.06
CA TYR A 586 -22.44 -18.50 5.93
C TYR A 586 -23.09 -17.76 4.76
N TYR A 587 -23.51 -18.50 3.74
CA TYR A 587 -24.28 -17.99 2.61
C TYR A 587 -25.22 -19.09 2.07
N ASN A 588 -26.44 -18.70 1.68
CA ASN A 588 -27.46 -19.63 1.16
C ASN A 588 -28.50 -18.85 0.35
N GLN A 589 -28.31 -18.76 -0.97
CA GLN A 589 -29.26 -18.11 -1.88
C GLN A 589 -29.32 -18.81 -3.24
N ASP A 590 -30.43 -18.64 -3.96
CA ASP A 590 -30.57 -19.09 -5.34
C ASP A 590 -29.50 -18.44 -6.23
N PHE A 591 -28.76 -19.26 -6.97
CA PHE A 591 -27.83 -18.84 -8.01
C PHE A 591 -28.39 -19.23 -9.38
N ILE A 592 -28.50 -18.24 -10.27
CA ILE A 592 -28.99 -18.41 -11.62
C ILE A 592 -27.81 -18.14 -12.58
N PRO A 593 -27.27 -19.18 -13.25
CA PRO A 593 -26.15 -18.99 -14.17
C PRO A 593 -26.50 -18.03 -15.32
N GLU A 594 -25.66 -17.04 -15.58
CA GLU A 594 -25.84 -16.12 -16.71
C GLU A 594 -25.59 -16.83 -18.04
N PRO A 595 -26.37 -16.56 -19.10
CA PRO A 595 -26.14 -17.17 -20.41
C PRO A 595 -24.76 -16.79 -20.94
N TYR A 596 -23.99 -17.77 -21.43
CA TYR A 596 -22.63 -17.54 -21.93
C TYR A 596 -22.46 -18.08 -23.34
N LEU A 597 -22.02 -17.25 -24.28
CA LEU A 597 -21.75 -17.60 -25.67
C LEU A 597 -20.30 -18.07 -25.81
N THR A 598 -20.10 -19.22 -26.45
CA THR A 598 -18.79 -19.85 -26.62
C THR A 598 -18.23 -19.68 -28.03
N SER A 599 -19.06 -19.79 -29.07
CA SER A 599 -18.63 -19.64 -30.45
C SER A 599 -19.79 -19.40 -31.41
N LEU A 600 -19.49 -18.85 -32.59
CA LEU A 600 -20.39 -18.86 -33.74
C LEU A 600 -19.98 -19.98 -34.69
N SER A 601 -20.92 -20.58 -35.42
CA SER A 601 -20.60 -21.56 -36.48
C SER A 601 -19.75 -20.96 -37.60
N GLN A 602 -19.85 -19.65 -37.79
CA GLN A 602 -19.02 -18.86 -38.70
C GLN A 602 -18.81 -17.48 -38.10
N ASN A 603 -17.54 -17.07 -38.00
CA ASN A 603 -17.15 -15.75 -37.50
C ASN A 603 -16.96 -14.74 -38.64
N VAL A 604 -16.96 -15.20 -39.90
CA VAL A 604 -16.98 -14.38 -41.11
C VAL A 604 -18.34 -14.60 -41.77
N ILE A 605 -19.13 -13.55 -41.96
CA ILE A 605 -20.49 -13.65 -42.52
C ILE A 605 -20.66 -12.79 -43.77
N PRO A 606 -21.45 -13.23 -44.76
CA PRO A 606 -21.86 -12.36 -45.86
C PRO A 606 -22.75 -11.23 -45.35
N THR A 607 -22.83 -10.15 -46.13
CA THR A 607 -23.76 -9.03 -45.85
C THR A 607 -25.22 -9.42 -46.07
N ALA A 608 -25.48 -10.41 -46.94
CA ALA A 608 -26.81 -10.98 -47.09
C ALA A 608 -27.17 -11.84 -45.86
N SER A 609 -28.45 -11.83 -45.47
CA SER A 609 -28.94 -12.67 -44.38
C SER A 609 -28.55 -14.14 -44.56
N THR A 610 -27.86 -14.68 -43.56
CA THR A 610 -27.39 -16.07 -43.53
C THR A 610 -27.73 -16.72 -42.20
N VAL A 611 -27.86 -18.03 -42.17
CA VAL A 611 -28.18 -18.77 -40.95
C VAL A 611 -26.87 -19.19 -40.25
N ILE A 612 -26.73 -18.80 -38.99
CA ILE A 612 -25.62 -19.20 -38.11
C ILE A 612 -26.12 -19.93 -36.88
N THR A 613 -25.26 -20.77 -36.33
CA THR A 613 -25.48 -21.37 -35.01
C THR A 613 -24.64 -20.63 -33.99
N ILE A 614 -25.28 -20.11 -32.94
CA ILE A 614 -24.63 -19.51 -31.78
C ILE A 614 -24.53 -20.60 -30.70
N ASN A 615 -23.32 -21.04 -30.40
CA ASN A 615 -23.07 -22.00 -29.34
C ASN A 615 -22.86 -21.28 -28.01
N GLY A 616 -23.28 -21.92 -26.92
CA GLY A 616 -23.13 -21.39 -25.58
C GLY A 616 -23.43 -22.40 -24.48
N LYS A 617 -23.48 -21.89 -23.26
CA LYS A 617 -23.73 -22.62 -22.02
C LYS A 617 -24.91 -22.01 -21.29
N PHE A 618 -25.53 -22.81 -20.41
CA PHE A 618 -26.60 -22.39 -19.50
C PHE A 618 -27.91 -21.97 -20.18
N PHE A 619 -28.15 -22.40 -21.43
CA PHE A 619 -29.39 -22.03 -22.13
C PHE A 619 -30.62 -22.78 -21.60
N ASN A 620 -30.42 -23.94 -20.98
CA ASN A 620 -31.47 -24.74 -20.35
C ASN A 620 -32.07 -24.10 -19.10
N VAL A 621 -31.39 -23.15 -18.45
CA VAL A 621 -31.86 -22.53 -17.20
C VAL A 621 -33.14 -21.73 -17.43
N TYR A 622 -33.27 -21.10 -18.59
CA TYR A 622 -34.31 -20.11 -18.89
C TYR A 622 -35.47 -20.71 -19.70
N THR A 623 -35.97 -21.87 -19.28
CA THR A 623 -37.14 -22.49 -19.93
C THR A 623 -38.37 -21.58 -19.79
N GLY A 624 -38.98 -21.22 -20.92
CA GLY A 624 -40.16 -20.36 -20.96
C GLY A 624 -39.88 -18.85 -21.12
N GLU A 625 -38.62 -18.42 -21.12
CA GLU A 625 -38.26 -17.03 -21.46
C GLU A 625 -38.18 -16.79 -22.97
N GLN A 626 -38.34 -15.52 -23.36
CA GLN A 626 -38.12 -15.08 -24.74
C GLN A 626 -36.65 -14.73 -24.97
N TRP A 627 -36.07 -15.35 -25.98
CA TRP A 627 -34.66 -15.17 -26.34
C TRP A 627 -34.53 -14.14 -27.45
N TYR A 628 -33.73 -13.09 -27.22
CA TYR A 628 -33.42 -12.09 -28.24
C TYR A 628 -31.93 -12.17 -28.57
N VAL A 629 -31.59 -12.47 -29.82
CA VAL A 629 -30.23 -12.25 -30.31
C VAL A 629 -30.09 -10.78 -30.68
N VAL A 630 -29.04 -10.16 -30.17
CA VAL A 630 -28.69 -8.77 -30.43
C VAL A 630 -27.47 -8.76 -31.35
N GLN A 631 -27.65 -8.39 -32.61
CA GLN A 631 -26.57 -8.17 -33.57
C GLN A 631 -26.37 -6.65 -33.71
N GLY A 632 -25.28 -6.14 -33.16
CA GLY A 632 -25.05 -4.71 -33.00
C GLY A 632 -26.16 -4.03 -32.19
N ASN A 633 -27.03 -3.26 -32.85
CA ASN A 633 -28.14 -2.55 -32.21
C ASN A 633 -29.51 -3.20 -32.45
N ILE A 634 -29.57 -4.26 -33.25
CA ILE A 634 -30.83 -4.88 -33.69
C ILE A 634 -31.11 -6.09 -32.83
N LYS A 635 -32.31 -6.14 -32.23
CA LYS A 635 -32.77 -7.24 -31.39
C LYS A 635 -33.77 -8.10 -32.18
N THR A 636 -33.44 -9.37 -32.37
CA THR A 636 -34.29 -10.34 -33.08
C THR A 636 -34.73 -11.43 -32.13
N LEU A 637 -36.04 -11.68 -32.07
CA LEU A 637 -36.59 -12.80 -31.30
C LEU A 637 -36.19 -14.12 -31.97
N VAL A 638 -35.61 -15.04 -31.21
CA VAL A 638 -35.25 -16.40 -31.63
C VAL A 638 -35.89 -17.43 -30.71
N THR A 639 -36.15 -18.62 -31.27
CA THR A 639 -36.65 -19.76 -30.50
C THR A 639 -35.49 -20.74 -30.30
N PRO A 640 -35.15 -21.12 -29.06
CA PRO A 640 -34.13 -22.14 -28.80
C PRO A 640 -34.48 -23.46 -29.48
N ILE A 641 -33.47 -24.19 -29.98
CA ILE A 641 -33.68 -25.50 -30.58
C ILE A 641 -34.00 -26.50 -29.46
N ALA A 642 -35.16 -27.15 -29.53
CA ALA A 642 -35.68 -28.02 -28.47
C ALA A 642 -34.85 -29.29 -28.15
N THR A 643 -33.73 -29.54 -28.85
CA THR A 643 -32.98 -30.81 -28.74
C THR A 643 -31.53 -30.67 -28.26
N ASN A 644 -30.96 -29.46 -28.19
CA ASN A 644 -29.60 -29.22 -27.66
C ASN A 644 -29.58 -27.96 -26.79
N THR A 645 -29.32 -28.13 -25.49
CA THR A 645 -29.30 -27.09 -24.45
C THR A 645 -28.12 -26.10 -24.54
N THR A 646 -27.41 -26.09 -25.66
CA THR A 646 -26.12 -25.40 -25.84
C THR A 646 -26.02 -24.60 -27.14
N ALA A 647 -27.10 -24.49 -27.94
CA ALA A 647 -27.04 -23.79 -29.21
C ALA A 647 -28.35 -23.07 -29.59
N LEU A 648 -28.22 -21.95 -30.31
CA LEU A 648 -29.33 -21.18 -30.90
C LEU A 648 -29.11 -21.09 -32.42
N ILE A 649 -30.16 -21.27 -33.21
CA ILE A 649 -30.14 -20.93 -34.64
C ILE A 649 -30.55 -19.46 -34.78
N TYR A 650 -29.73 -18.69 -35.49
CA TYR A 650 -29.96 -17.27 -35.74
C TYR A 650 -29.77 -16.95 -37.21
N THR A 651 -30.73 -16.26 -37.81
CA THR A 651 -30.57 -15.66 -39.14
C THR A 651 -30.04 -14.25 -38.96
N THR A 652 -28.83 -13.99 -39.47
CA THR A 652 -28.19 -12.68 -39.40
C THR A 652 -29.04 -11.62 -40.08
N VAL A 653 -28.98 -10.40 -39.53
CA VAL A 653 -29.65 -9.26 -40.14
C VAL A 653 -29.03 -8.98 -41.50
N ASN A 654 -29.90 -8.68 -42.48
CA ASN A 654 -29.47 -8.26 -43.80
C ASN A 654 -28.76 -6.91 -43.72
N GLY A 655 -27.56 -6.81 -44.29
CA GLY A 655 -26.76 -5.60 -44.37
C GLY A 655 -25.52 -5.54 -43.50
N LEU A 656 -24.81 -4.43 -43.64
CA LEU A 656 -23.64 -4.08 -42.84
C LEU A 656 -24.08 -3.34 -41.57
N ILE A 657 -23.73 -3.91 -40.42
CA ILE A 657 -23.99 -3.32 -39.10
C ILE A 657 -22.64 -2.89 -38.53
N PRO A 658 -22.45 -1.61 -38.16
CA PRO A 658 -21.15 -1.10 -37.70
C PRO A 658 -20.65 -1.76 -36.41
N ASN A 659 -21.56 -2.20 -35.53
CA ASN A 659 -21.18 -2.93 -34.32
C ASN A 659 -21.18 -4.44 -34.61
N THR A 660 -20.00 -5.01 -34.82
CA THR A 660 -19.81 -6.40 -35.23
C THR A 660 -19.77 -7.40 -34.06
N HIS A 661 -20.65 -7.19 -33.09
CA HIS A 661 -20.80 -8.08 -31.93
C HIS A 661 -22.20 -8.70 -31.89
N ILE A 662 -22.25 -9.92 -31.38
CA ILE A 662 -23.47 -10.67 -31.09
C ILE A 662 -23.55 -10.93 -29.57
N SER A 663 -24.71 -10.65 -29.00
CA SER A 663 -25.09 -11.09 -27.64
C SER A 663 -26.49 -11.66 -27.63
N VAL A 664 -26.89 -12.24 -26.51
CA VAL A 664 -28.25 -12.71 -26.26
C VAL A 664 -28.81 -11.95 -25.07
N THR A 665 -30.05 -11.49 -25.17
CA THR A 665 -30.82 -10.89 -24.07
C THR A 665 -32.10 -11.69 -23.83
N LEU A 666 -32.44 -11.92 -22.57
CA LEU A 666 -33.61 -12.68 -22.15
C LEU A 666 -34.72 -11.77 -21.60
N LYS A 667 -35.98 -12.16 -21.77
CA LYS A 667 -37.14 -11.50 -21.14
C LYS A 667 -38.08 -12.52 -20.47
N PRO A 668 -38.59 -12.22 -19.26
CA PRO A 668 -38.54 -10.93 -18.57
C PRO A 668 -37.30 -10.69 -17.68
N SER A 669 -36.41 -11.66 -17.51
CA SER A 669 -35.28 -11.55 -16.57
C SER A 669 -34.35 -10.36 -16.85
N GLY A 670 -34.22 -9.95 -18.12
CA GLY A 670 -33.32 -8.88 -18.54
C GLY A 670 -31.86 -9.31 -18.60
N MET A 671 -31.56 -10.60 -18.37
CA MET A 671 -30.20 -11.15 -18.39
C MET A 671 -29.58 -11.01 -19.79
N THR A 672 -28.31 -10.65 -19.85
CA THR A 672 -27.54 -10.49 -21.10
C THR A 672 -26.29 -11.36 -21.07
N SER A 673 -25.99 -12.02 -22.18
CA SER A 673 -24.74 -12.77 -22.33
C SER A 673 -23.53 -11.88 -22.56
N ASN A 674 -22.34 -12.48 -22.56
CA ASN A 674 -21.14 -11.90 -23.15
C ASN A 674 -21.30 -11.63 -24.66
N LEU A 675 -20.32 -10.91 -25.21
CA LEU A 675 -20.25 -10.53 -26.62
C LEU A 675 -19.34 -11.49 -27.40
N LEU A 676 -19.79 -11.97 -28.55
CA LEU A 676 -18.94 -12.61 -29.56
C LEU A 676 -18.75 -11.67 -30.75
N SER A 677 -17.52 -11.55 -31.23
CA SER A 677 -17.20 -10.75 -32.41
C SER A 677 -17.37 -11.56 -33.70
N PHE A 678 -17.79 -10.89 -34.78
CA PHE A 678 -17.76 -11.41 -36.14
C PHE A 678 -17.15 -10.36 -37.08
N THR A 679 -16.84 -10.76 -38.30
CA THR A 679 -16.45 -9.85 -39.39
C THR A 679 -17.30 -10.14 -40.63
N TYR A 680 -17.40 -9.16 -41.53
CA TYR A 680 -18.03 -9.38 -42.82
C TYR A 680 -17.04 -9.96 -43.83
N GLU A 681 -17.55 -10.73 -44.79
CA GLU A 681 -16.80 -11.09 -45.99
C GLU A 681 -16.43 -9.82 -46.77
N SER A 682 -15.21 -9.76 -47.33
CA SER A 682 -14.76 -8.61 -48.11
C SER A 682 -15.66 -8.37 -49.33
N ALA A 683 -15.95 -7.10 -49.58
CA ALA A 683 -16.69 -6.65 -50.75
C ALA A 683 -15.90 -6.93 -52.03
N THR A 684 -16.59 -7.33 -53.09
CA THR A 684 -16.01 -7.45 -54.43
C THR A 684 -16.85 -6.68 -55.42
N VAL A 685 -16.22 -6.00 -56.37
CA VAL A 685 -16.90 -5.28 -57.46
C VAL A 685 -16.60 -6.01 -58.75
N THR A 686 -17.66 -6.40 -59.47
CA THR A 686 -17.58 -7.13 -60.73
C THR A 686 -17.64 -6.21 -61.94
N SER A 687 -18.39 -5.10 -61.86
CA SER A 687 -18.45 -4.12 -62.94
C SER A 687 -18.91 -2.74 -62.48
N ILE A 688 -18.54 -1.70 -63.23
CA ILE A 688 -19.08 -0.34 -63.16
C ILE A 688 -19.50 0.09 -64.57
N SER A 689 -20.64 0.76 -64.71
CA SER A 689 -21.13 1.21 -66.01
C SER A 689 -21.98 2.47 -65.91
N GLN A 690 -21.90 3.35 -66.91
CA GLN A 690 -22.77 4.51 -67.06
C GLN A 690 -24.16 4.06 -67.53
N MET A 691 -25.21 4.59 -66.90
CA MET A 691 -26.59 4.22 -67.22
C MET A 691 -27.08 4.97 -68.47
N SER A 692 -28.16 4.45 -69.07
CA SER A 692 -28.83 5.03 -70.24
C SER A 692 -30.34 4.89 -70.04
N PRO A 693 -31.14 5.95 -70.25
CA PRO A 693 -30.78 7.23 -70.88
C PRO A 693 -30.12 8.26 -69.96
N GLU A 694 -30.13 8.06 -68.63
CA GLU A 694 -29.61 9.00 -67.65
C GLU A 694 -28.08 8.85 -67.50
N THR A 695 -27.34 9.57 -68.35
CA THR A 695 -25.88 9.48 -68.45
C THR A 695 -25.14 10.01 -67.21
N ASN A 696 -25.80 10.77 -66.33
CA ASN A 696 -25.25 11.21 -65.05
C ASN A 696 -25.37 10.15 -63.94
N LEU A 697 -25.94 8.99 -64.22
CA LEU A 697 -26.02 7.89 -63.26
C LEU A 697 -25.04 6.76 -63.62
N ILE A 698 -24.49 6.13 -62.60
CA ILE A 698 -23.64 4.94 -62.73
C ILE A 698 -24.20 3.79 -61.90
N ASN A 699 -24.09 2.58 -62.44
CA ASN A 699 -24.44 1.32 -61.81
C ASN A 699 -23.15 0.53 -61.51
N ILE A 700 -22.94 0.20 -60.24
CA ILE A 700 -21.84 -0.62 -59.74
C ILE A 700 -22.42 -1.96 -59.29
N ARG A 701 -21.87 -3.08 -59.78
CA ARG A 701 -22.30 -4.44 -59.43
C ARG A 701 -21.19 -5.19 -58.70
N GLY A 702 -21.57 -6.08 -57.79
CA GLY A 702 -20.62 -6.79 -56.96
C GLY A 702 -21.26 -7.79 -56.01
N THR A 703 -20.50 -8.18 -54.98
CA THR A 703 -20.99 -8.97 -53.84
C THR A 703 -20.52 -8.32 -52.55
N ASN A 704 -21.28 -8.53 -51.47
CA ASN A 704 -20.97 -7.99 -50.16
C ASN A 704 -20.85 -6.46 -50.11
N LEU A 705 -21.62 -5.76 -50.95
CA LEU A 705 -21.61 -4.30 -51.03
C LEU A 705 -22.40 -3.61 -49.90
N GLY A 706 -23.05 -4.36 -49.00
CA GLY A 706 -23.92 -3.81 -47.96
C GLY A 706 -25.31 -3.45 -48.47
N ASN A 707 -26.13 -2.75 -47.67
CA ASN A 707 -27.52 -2.44 -48.04
C ASN A 707 -27.98 -1.04 -47.60
N SER A 708 -27.04 -0.17 -47.23
CA SER A 708 -27.31 1.18 -46.77
C SER A 708 -26.18 2.10 -47.21
N ASP A 709 -26.56 3.34 -47.50
CA ASP A 709 -25.67 4.48 -47.75
C ASP A 709 -24.65 4.73 -46.63
N PHE A 710 -24.94 4.41 -45.37
CA PHE A 710 -23.96 4.52 -44.28
C PHE A 710 -22.76 3.56 -44.46
N SER A 711 -22.98 2.45 -45.18
CA SER A 711 -22.01 1.35 -45.24
C SER A 711 -21.04 1.42 -46.42
N VAL A 712 -21.25 2.38 -47.33
CA VAL A 712 -20.51 2.52 -48.58
C VAL A 712 -20.23 3.99 -48.84
N ASN A 713 -19.05 4.30 -49.34
CA ASN A 713 -18.72 5.60 -49.90
C ASN A 713 -18.11 5.39 -51.29
N VAL A 714 -18.61 6.12 -52.29
CA VAL A 714 -18.08 6.05 -53.66
C VAL A 714 -17.52 7.41 -54.00
N LYS A 715 -16.24 7.48 -54.37
CA LYS A 715 -15.60 8.71 -54.81
C LYS A 715 -15.21 8.64 -56.28
N ASP A 716 -15.36 9.78 -56.94
CA ASP A 716 -14.93 9.95 -58.32
C ASP A 716 -13.40 10.09 -58.44
N PRO A 717 -12.84 10.13 -59.66
CA PRO A 717 -11.39 10.25 -59.87
C PRO A 717 -10.76 11.54 -59.33
N LYS A 718 -11.57 12.54 -58.94
CA LYS A 718 -11.11 13.77 -58.27
C LYS A 718 -11.11 13.64 -56.74
N GLY A 719 -11.61 12.52 -56.21
CA GLY A 719 -11.78 12.27 -54.78
C GLY A 719 -13.09 12.82 -54.21
N SER A 720 -14.02 13.27 -55.05
CA SER A 720 -15.31 13.82 -54.60
C SER A 720 -16.30 12.70 -54.32
N GLU A 721 -16.96 12.74 -53.16
CA GLU A 721 -18.01 11.77 -52.79
C GLU A 721 -19.25 11.93 -53.68
N LEU A 722 -19.67 10.81 -54.26
CA LEU A 722 -20.87 10.73 -55.08
C LEU A 722 -22.12 10.56 -54.22
N LYS A 723 -23.25 11.01 -54.75
CA LYS A 723 -24.54 10.81 -54.09
C LYS A 723 -25.04 9.41 -54.40
N LEU A 724 -25.22 8.59 -53.37
CA LEU A 724 -25.79 7.26 -53.48
C LEU A 724 -27.32 7.36 -53.66
N ILE A 725 -27.85 6.62 -54.63
CA ILE A 725 -29.27 6.55 -54.95
C ILE A 725 -29.86 5.27 -54.37
N GLU A 726 -29.21 4.14 -54.65
CA GLU A 726 -29.63 2.81 -54.18
C GLU A 726 -28.40 2.01 -53.75
N VAL A 727 -28.50 1.31 -52.63
CA VAL A 727 -27.45 0.41 -52.12
C VAL A 727 -28.09 -0.92 -51.73
N SER A 728 -27.61 -2.00 -52.32
CA SER A 728 -28.00 -3.37 -52.03
C SER A 728 -26.77 -4.28 -52.03
N ASN A 729 -26.92 -5.50 -51.52
CA ASN A 729 -25.77 -6.40 -51.31
C ASN A 729 -24.99 -6.72 -52.61
N THR A 730 -25.61 -6.47 -53.76
CA THR A 730 -25.06 -6.75 -55.09
C THR A 730 -24.99 -5.55 -56.03
N GLN A 731 -25.54 -4.40 -55.65
CA GLN A 731 -25.66 -3.23 -56.54
C GLN A 731 -25.60 -1.91 -55.78
N ILE A 732 -24.86 -0.93 -56.32
CA ILE A 732 -24.85 0.46 -55.88
C ILE A 732 -25.12 1.36 -57.09
N ASP A 733 -26.12 2.23 -56.98
CA ASP A 733 -26.42 3.26 -57.98
C ASP A 733 -26.00 4.63 -57.44
N CYS A 734 -25.25 5.39 -58.23
CA CYS A 734 -24.73 6.70 -57.83
C CYS A 734 -25.03 7.78 -58.87
N GLU A 735 -25.23 9.00 -58.41
CA GLU A 735 -25.29 10.21 -59.23
C GLU A 735 -23.88 10.84 -59.31
N LEU A 736 -23.39 11.02 -60.55
CA LEU A 736 -22.11 11.69 -60.84
C LEU A 736 -22.20 13.18 -60.50
N LYS A 737 -21.07 13.78 -60.10
CA LYS A 737 -20.99 15.24 -59.95
C LYS A 737 -20.91 15.90 -61.32
N ASN A 738 -21.35 17.15 -61.39
CA ASN A 738 -21.35 17.92 -62.63
C ASN A 738 -19.96 18.09 -63.24
N ASP A 739 -18.88 17.96 -62.46
CA ASP A 739 -17.50 18.11 -62.92
C ASP A 739 -16.73 16.78 -62.97
N THR A 740 -17.39 15.64 -62.78
CA THR A 740 -16.75 14.32 -62.79
C THR A 740 -16.10 14.04 -64.15
N ILE A 741 -14.91 13.45 -64.12
CA ILE A 741 -14.13 13.02 -65.29
C ILE A 741 -14.02 11.49 -65.33
N LYS A 742 -13.66 10.93 -66.49
CA LYS A 742 -13.27 9.53 -66.60
C LYS A 742 -12.02 9.24 -65.78
N GLY A 743 -11.88 8.01 -65.28
CA GLY A 743 -10.72 7.60 -64.50
C GLY A 743 -11.05 6.46 -63.54
N THR A 744 -10.25 6.34 -62.49
CA THR A 744 -10.43 5.32 -61.44
C THR A 744 -11.36 5.86 -60.34
N PHE A 745 -12.48 5.18 -60.12
CA PHE A 745 -13.39 5.42 -59.01
C PHE A 745 -12.93 4.58 -57.82
N THR A 746 -13.12 5.10 -56.61
CA THR A 746 -12.82 4.39 -55.36
C THR A 746 -14.11 4.09 -54.61
N ILE A 747 -14.22 2.86 -54.12
CA ILE A 747 -15.39 2.37 -53.38
C ILE A 747 -14.88 1.88 -52.03
N ASP A 748 -15.26 2.60 -50.98
CA ASP A 748 -14.95 2.27 -49.60
C ASP A 748 -16.17 1.58 -48.98
N VAL A 749 -16.09 0.29 -48.68
CA VAL A 749 -17.14 -0.48 -47.99
C VAL A 749 -16.66 -0.80 -46.58
N ILE A 750 -17.49 -0.57 -45.55
CA ILE A 750 -17.12 -0.84 -44.16
C ILE A 750 -16.62 -2.28 -44.00
N GLY A 751 -15.42 -2.43 -43.43
CA GLY A 751 -14.80 -3.74 -43.18
C GLY A 751 -14.12 -4.37 -44.40
N SER A 752 -13.98 -3.64 -45.51
CA SER A 752 -13.21 -4.04 -46.69
C SER A 752 -12.11 -3.03 -47.00
N ASP A 753 -11.10 -3.46 -47.75
CA ASP A 753 -10.12 -2.56 -48.34
C ASP A 753 -10.76 -1.69 -49.43
N THR A 754 -10.20 -0.50 -49.69
CA THR A 754 -10.66 0.40 -50.76
C THR A 754 -10.57 -0.30 -52.11
N ILE A 755 -11.69 -0.35 -52.84
CA ILE A 755 -11.77 -0.98 -54.17
C ILE A 755 -11.61 0.10 -55.24
N GLU A 756 -10.63 -0.08 -56.11
CA GLU A 756 -10.38 0.79 -57.27
C GLU A 756 -10.93 0.16 -58.55
N ILE A 757 -11.79 0.90 -59.27
CA ILE A 757 -12.36 0.44 -60.54
C ILE A 757 -12.36 1.54 -61.61
N PRO A 758 -11.78 1.31 -62.81
CA PRO A 758 -11.78 2.31 -63.87
C PRO A 758 -13.14 2.38 -64.58
N LEU A 759 -13.62 3.60 -64.84
CA LEU A 759 -14.80 3.86 -65.66
C LEU A 759 -14.48 4.90 -66.74
N ASN A 760 -14.74 4.52 -67.99
CA ASN A 760 -14.75 5.45 -69.12
C ASN A 760 -16.15 6.08 -69.24
N LEU A 761 -16.22 7.40 -69.42
CA LEU A 761 -17.48 8.13 -69.60
C LEU A 761 -17.74 8.32 -71.09
N LYS A 762 -18.98 8.06 -71.53
CA LYS A 762 -19.36 8.23 -72.93
C LYS A 762 -19.60 9.72 -73.22
N PRO A 763 -18.86 10.34 -74.15
CA PRO A 763 -19.16 11.70 -74.57
C PRO A 763 -20.47 11.73 -75.36
N ASN A 764 -21.25 12.80 -75.20
CA ASN A 764 -22.41 13.10 -76.04
C ASN A 764 -22.25 14.48 -76.66
N ILE A 765 -22.60 14.66 -77.93
CA ILE A 765 -22.47 15.95 -78.63
C ILE A 765 -23.87 16.48 -78.89
N ASP A 766 -24.19 17.66 -78.37
CA ASP A 766 -25.47 18.32 -78.58
C ASP A 766 -25.42 19.27 -79.77
N SER A 767 -24.34 20.06 -79.89
CA SER A 767 -24.15 21.01 -80.99
C SER A 767 -22.69 21.35 -81.26
N ILE A 768 -22.41 21.79 -82.49
CA ILE A 768 -21.12 22.31 -82.93
C ILE A 768 -21.36 23.60 -83.71
N SER A 769 -20.66 24.68 -83.36
CA SER A 769 -20.72 25.93 -84.12
C SER A 769 -20.10 25.77 -85.52
N TYR A 770 -20.69 26.40 -86.54
CA TYR A 770 -20.19 26.34 -87.91
C TYR A 770 -18.77 26.94 -88.03
N PRO A 771 -17.76 26.19 -88.51
CA PRO A 771 -16.46 26.73 -88.85
C PRO A 771 -16.53 27.67 -90.06
N SER A 772 -15.66 28.68 -90.11
CA SER A 772 -15.52 29.55 -91.28
C SER A 772 -14.89 28.80 -92.45
N ILE A 773 -15.34 29.09 -93.67
CA ILE A 773 -14.77 28.46 -94.88
C ILE A 773 -13.31 28.85 -95.12
N HIS A 774 -12.88 29.99 -94.57
CA HIS A 774 -11.53 30.55 -94.76
C HIS A 774 -10.49 29.91 -93.81
N GLY A 775 -10.94 29.10 -92.87
CA GLY A 775 -10.09 28.50 -91.84
C GLY A 775 -9.63 29.48 -90.77
N GLY A 776 -8.91 28.99 -89.77
CA GLY A 776 -8.40 29.78 -88.64
C GLY A 776 -9.46 30.17 -87.59
N SER A 777 -10.75 29.88 -87.83
CA SER A 777 -11.81 30.10 -86.86
C SER A 777 -11.76 29.09 -85.72
N ASN A 778 -12.16 29.51 -84.53
CA ASN A 778 -12.44 28.60 -83.42
C ASN A 778 -13.85 28.05 -83.56
N ILE A 779 -14.04 26.75 -83.31
CA ILE A 779 -15.36 26.17 -83.12
C ILE A 779 -15.60 25.85 -81.65
N THR A 780 -16.86 25.89 -81.27
CA THR A 780 -17.37 25.52 -79.96
C THR A 780 -18.17 24.22 -80.10
N ILE A 781 -17.79 23.19 -79.38
CA ILE A 781 -18.53 21.92 -79.25
C ILE A 781 -19.20 21.91 -77.88
N GLN A 782 -20.52 21.74 -77.84
CA GLN A 782 -21.30 21.62 -76.61
C GLN A 782 -21.95 20.24 -76.51
N GLY A 783 -21.99 19.68 -75.30
CA GLY A 783 -22.59 18.37 -75.03
C GLY A 783 -22.28 17.87 -73.62
N GLU A 784 -22.22 16.56 -73.42
CA GLU A 784 -21.97 15.93 -72.11
C GLU A 784 -20.64 15.17 -72.10
N PHE A 785 -19.94 15.18 -70.97
CA PHE A 785 -18.72 14.40 -70.72
C PHE A 785 -17.60 14.61 -71.75
N LEU A 786 -17.40 15.84 -72.22
CA LEU A 786 -16.40 16.17 -73.24
C LEU A 786 -15.00 16.42 -72.67
N TRP A 787 -14.83 16.60 -71.36
CA TRP A 787 -13.51 16.84 -70.77
C TRP A 787 -12.56 15.65 -70.96
N ASN A 788 -11.27 15.93 -71.21
CA ASN A 788 -10.21 14.94 -71.47
C ASN A 788 -10.51 13.98 -72.64
N THR A 789 -11.35 14.39 -73.59
CA THR A 789 -11.61 13.64 -74.82
C THR A 789 -10.66 14.09 -75.94
N THR A 790 -10.49 13.25 -76.95
CA THR A 790 -9.81 13.62 -78.19
C THR A 790 -10.84 13.90 -79.26
N VAL A 791 -10.66 14.99 -80.01
CA VAL A 791 -11.55 15.37 -81.11
C VAL A 791 -10.84 15.03 -82.41
N ALA A 792 -11.51 14.28 -83.27
CA ALA A 792 -11.09 13.98 -84.62
C ALA A 792 -12.09 14.59 -85.61
N MET A 793 -11.58 15.05 -86.74
CA MET A 793 -12.36 15.61 -87.83
C MET A 793 -12.11 14.79 -89.08
N ASN A 794 -13.19 14.35 -89.73
CA ASN A 794 -13.10 13.55 -90.94
C ASN A 794 -13.37 14.44 -92.17
N THR A 795 -12.33 14.69 -92.95
CA THR A 795 -12.38 15.46 -94.21
C THR A 795 -12.35 14.58 -95.47
N GLY A 796 -12.65 13.29 -95.34
CA GLY A 796 -12.88 12.38 -96.46
C GLY A 796 -11.71 11.48 -96.86
N SER A 797 -10.60 11.42 -96.11
CA SER A 797 -9.55 10.40 -96.33
C SER A 797 -8.69 10.05 -95.09
N PHE A 798 -8.58 10.92 -94.10
CA PHE A 798 -7.89 10.66 -92.82
C PHE A 798 -8.60 11.38 -91.67
N ASP A 799 -8.51 10.83 -90.45
CA ASP A 799 -8.93 11.53 -89.23
C ASP A 799 -7.83 12.51 -88.81
N ASP A 800 -8.10 13.81 -88.94
CA ASP A 800 -7.24 14.85 -88.40
C ASP A 800 -7.61 15.10 -86.94
N TYR A 801 -6.66 14.85 -86.03
CA TYR A 801 -6.87 15.11 -84.59
C TYR A 801 -6.70 16.60 -84.29
N ILE A 802 -7.71 17.17 -83.64
CA ILE A 802 -7.75 18.57 -83.26
C ILE A 802 -7.51 18.66 -81.75
N THR A 803 -6.62 19.57 -81.35
CA THR A 803 -6.43 19.89 -79.93
C THR A 803 -7.51 20.88 -79.51
N CYS A 804 -8.36 20.48 -78.57
CA CYS A 804 -9.42 21.34 -78.03
C CYS A 804 -9.22 21.53 -76.53
N ASN A 805 -9.56 22.71 -76.05
CA ASN A 805 -9.52 23.04 -74.63
C ASN A 805 -10.93 23.00 -74.05
N SER A 806 -11.10 22.34 -72.91
CA SER A 806 -12.35 22.40 -72.15
C SER A 806 -12.52 23.77 -71.50
N GLU A 807 -13.71 24.35 -71.63
CA GLU A 807 -14.11 25.56 -70.92
C GLU A 807 -15.28 25.29 -69.96
N GLY A 808 -15.33 26.09 -68.90
CA GLY A 808 -16.36 26.02 -67.85
C GLY A 808 -15.94 25.22 -66.62
N LEU A 809 -16.88 25.09 -65.68
CA LEU A 809 -16.70 24.37 -64.41
C LEU A 809 -17.44 23.03 -64.38
N THR A 810 -18.17 22.69 -65.45
CA THR A 810 -19.03 21.52 -65.53
C THR A 810 -18.72 20.69 -66.77
N ASN A 811 -18.67 19.38 -66.58
CA ASN A 811 -18.62 18.34 -67.60
C ASN A 811 -20.02 17.76 -67.90
N TYR A 812 -21.02 18.03 -67.06
CA TYR A 812 -22.44 17.68 -67.20
C TYR A 812 -23.31 18.77 -66.51
N PRO A 813 -24.52 19.11 -67.01
CA PRO A 813 -25.16 18.61 -68.23
C PRO A 813 -24.64 19.28 -69.50
N VAL A 814 -23.92 20.40 -69.38
CA VAL A 814 -23.32 21.10 -70.52
C VAL A 814 -21.83 21.28 -70.27
N SER A 815 -21.06 20.56 -71.06
CA SER A 815 -19.61 20.67 -71.23
C SER A 815 -19.33 21.40 -72.54
N THR A 816 -18.30 22.26 -72.53
CA THR A 816 -17.89 23.02 -73.71
C THR A 816 -16.43 22.72 -74.06
N LEU A 817 -16.14 22.43 -75.34
CA LEU A 817 -14.80 22.41 -75.89
C LEU A 817 -14.63 23.54 -76.89
N ILE A 818 -13.52 24.27 -76.80
CA ILE A 818 -13.08 25.23 -77.82
C ILE A 818 -11.93 24.62 -78.60
N CYS A 819 -12.14 24.44 -79.90
CA CYS A 819 -11.17 23.89 -80.82
C CYS A 819 -10.66 25.02 -81.75
N PRO A 820 -9.42 25.52 -81.56
CA PRO A 820 -8.87 26.58 -82.39
C PRO A 820 -8.34 26.09 -83.73
N ASN A 821 -8.16 27.04 -84.66
CA ASN A 821 -7.47 26.84 -85.94
C ASN A 821 -8.08 25.73 -86.81
N ILE A 822 -9.41 25.71 -86.96
CA ILE A 822 -10.05 24.78 -87.90
C ILE A 822 -9.58 25.09 -89.32
N VAL A 823 -9.26 24.06 -90.09
CA VAL A 823 -8.80 24.19 -91.48
C VAL A 823 -9.88 24.78 -92.37
N SER A 824 -9.48 25.45 -93.45
CA SER A 824 -10.40 25.94 -94.48
C SER A 824 -11.06 24.78 -95.22
N GLY A 825 -12.34 24.91 -95.56
CA GLY A 825 -13.10 23.90 -96.30
C GLY A 825 -14.50 24.36 -96.66
N THR A 826 -15.26 23.51 -97.35
CA THR A 826 -16.66 23.76 -97.75
C THR A 826 -17.50 22.50 -97.56
N GLY A 827 -18.83 22.64 -97.53
CA GLY A 827 -19.73 21.49 -97.47
C GLY A 827 -19.97 20.93 -96.06
N THR A 828 -20.18 19.62 -95.98
CA THR A 828 -20.44 18.87 -94.73
C THR A 828 -19.13 18.38 -94.10
N ILE A 829 -19.12 18.28 -92.78
CA ILE A 829 -17.98 17.81 -92.00
C ILE A 829 -18.45 16.99 -90.80
N ASN A 830 -17.78 15.88 -90.53
CA ASN A 830 -18.07 15.01 -89.40
C ASN A 830 -17.01 15.23 -88.31
N TYR A 831 -17.46 15.51 -87.10
CA TYR A 831 -16.61 15.55 -85.90
C TYR A 831 -16.87 14.31 -85.06
N ARG A 832 -15.80 13.67 -84.60
CA ARG A 832 -15.84 12.52 -83.70
C ARG A 832 -15.12 12.85 -82.40
N VAL A 833 -15.84 12.79 -81.28
CA VAL A 833 -15.28 12.98 -79.95
C VAL A 833 -15.07 11.61 -79.32
N VAL A 834 -13.82 11.26 -79.02
CA VAL A 834 -13.42 9.95 -78.50
C VAL A 834 -12.94 10.09 -77.06
N SER A 835 -13.58 9.36 -76.16
CA SER A 835 -13.11 9.17 -74.81
C SER A 835 -12.30 7.88 -74.69
N GLN A 836 -11.01 8.03 -74.39
CA GLN A 836 -10.07 6.93 -74.19
C GLN A 836 -9.67 6.81 -72.72
N LEU A 837 -9.64 5.59 -72.19
CA LEU A 837 -9.13 5.26 -70.85
C LEU A 837 -8.37 3.93 -70.92
N SER A 838 -7.16 3.88 -70.36
CA SER A 838 -6.30 2.69 -70.43
C SER A 838 -7.00 1.45 -69.87
N GLY A 839 -6.96 0.34 -70.61
CA GLY A 839 -7.60 -0.92 -70.22
C GLY A 839 -9.13 -0.97 -70.39
N GLN A 840 -9.75 0.08 -70.93
CA GLN A 840 -11.19 0.14 -71.24
C GLN A 840 -11.42 0.33 -72.75
N MET A 841 -12.62 0.00 -73.22
CA MET A 841 -13.00 0.29 -74.61
C MET A 841 -13.13 1.80 -74.83
N ASN A 842 -12.74 2.25 -76.02
CA ASN A 842 -12.98 3.63 -76.44
C ASN A 842 -14.48 3.85 -76.61
N LEU A 843 -14.97 4.96 -76.07
CA LEU A 843 -16.35 5.40 -76.23
C LEU A 843 -16.33 6.66 -77.08
N GLU A 844 -17.24 6.76 -78.03
CA GLU A 844 -17.25 7.90 -78.96
C GLU A 844 -18.66 8.39 -79.28
N SER A 845 -18.72 9.65 -79.71
CA SER A 845 -19.91 10.26 -80.30
C SER A 845 -19.47 11.02 -81.56
N SER A 846 -20.34 11.02 -82.57
CA SER A 846 -20.10 11.67 -83.85
C SER A 846 -21.21 12.67 -84.15
N TYR A 847 -20.85 13.81 -84.73
CA TYR A 847 -21.79 14.86 -85.09
C TYR A 847 -21.47 15.38 -86.48
N ASP A 848 -22.47 15.33 -87.37
CA ASP A 848 -22.39 15.92 -88.71
C ASP A 848 -22.82 17.39 -88.64
N THR A 849 -21.96 18.28 -89.12
CA THR A 849 -22.26 19.70 -89.28
C THR A 849 -21.79 20.18 -90.65
N THR A 850 -21.89 21.48 -90.92
CA THR A 850 -21.41 22.10 -92.15
C THR A 850 -20.43 23.21 -91.83
N TYR A 851 -19.70 23.68 -92.83
CA TYR A 851 -19.09 25.01 -92.74
C TYR A 851 -20.17 26.10 -92.73
N HIS A 852 -19.77 27.33 -92.40
CA HIS A 852 -20.66 28.48 -92.38
C HIS A 852 -21.41 28.62 -93.72
N PRO A 853 -22.75 28.73 -93.71
CA PRO A 853 -23.49 29.01 -94.93
C PRO A 853 -23.08 30.36 -95.53
N PRO A 854 -23.06 30.49 -96.88
CA PRO A 854 -22.77 31.75 -97.55
C PRO A 854 -23.64 32.91 -97.03
N ILE A 855 -23.02 34.01 -96.63
CA ILE A 855 -23.72 35.20 -96.12
C ILE A 855 -23.83 36.24 -97.22
N LEU A 856 -25.03 36.38 -97.77
CA LEU A 856 -25.33 37.28 -98.88
C LEU A 856 -25.65 38.69 -98.36
N SER A 857 -24.74 39.64 -98.58
CA SER A 857 -24.86 41.02 -98.08
C SER A 857 -25.61 41.96 -99.02
N SER A 858 -25.35 41.89 -100.34
CA SER A 858 -26.05 42.73 -101.32
C SER A 858 -26.14 42.10 -102.71
N ILE A 859 -27.06 42.63 -103.52
CA ILE A 859 -27.25 42.25 -104.93
C ILE A 859 -27.51 43.49 -105.77
N ASN A 860 -26.84 43.59 -106.92
CA ASN A 860 -26.99 44.69 -107.87
C ASN A 860 -27.13 44.15 -109.30
N PRO A 861 -28.12 44.59 -110.10
CA PRO A 861 -29.18 45.55 -109.77
C PRO A 861 -30.19 45.01 -108.76
N THR A 862 -30.85 45.89 -108.00
CA THR A 862 -31.86 45.53 -106.99
C THR A 862 -33.23 45.21 -107.57
N SER A 863 -33.39 45.24 -108.89
CA SER A 863 -34.63 44.84 -109.56
C SER A 863 -34.42 44.35 -111.00
N TYR A 864 -35.37 43.56 -111.52
CA TYR A 864 -35.27 42.91 -112.83
C TYR A 864 -36.64 42.62 -113.46
N ARG A 865 -36.71 42.27 -114.76
CA ARG A 865 -37.95 42.06 -115.55
C ARG A 865 -37.91 40.77 -116.36
N GLN A 866 -39.09 40.22 -116.66
CA GLN A 866 -39.23 39.02 -117.49
C GLN A 866 -38.63 39.21 -118.88
N GLY A 867 -37.95 38.18 -119.39
CA GLY A 867 -37.39 38.15 -120.75
C GLY A 867 -36.20 39.09 -120.98
N GLN A 868 -35.78 39.87 -119.98
CA GLN A 868 -34.58 40.71 -120.06
C GLN A 868 -33.38 39.94 -119.49
N THR A 869 -32.31 39.80 -120.27
CA THR A 869 -31.03 39.32 -119.75
C THR A 869 -30.48 40.32 -118.73
N VAL A 870 -30.33 39.90 -117.47
CA VAL A 870 -29.81 40.74 -116.39
C VAL A 870 -28.56 40.10 -115.81
N LYS A 871 -27.50 40.89 -115.69
CA LYS A 871 -26.25 40.52 -115.01
C LYS A 871 -26.35 40.99 -113.56
N PHE A 872 -26.32 40.04 -112.62
CA PHE A 872 -26.30 40.31 -111.19
C PHE A 872 -24.88 40.22 -110.65
N THR A 873 -24.52 41.19 -109.81
CA THR A 873 -23.36 41.14 -108.92
C THR A 873 -23.86 40.95 -107.50
N ILE A 874 -23.51 39.83 -106.90
CA ILE A 874 -23.88 39.41 -105.55
C ILE A 874 -22.63 39.50 -104.68
N THR A 875 -22.68 40.20 -103.56
CA THR A 875 -21.54 40.35 -102.65
C THR A 875 -21.88 39.89 -101.23
N GLY A 876 -20.87 39.46 -100.49
CA GLY A 876 -21.04 38.95 -99.13
C GLY A 876 -19.78 38.30 -98.55
N SER A 877 -19.97 37.41 -97.58
CA SER A 877 -18.89 36.70 -96.86
C SER A 877 -19.19 35.21 -96.73
N GLU A 878 -18.21 34.40 -96.32
CA GLU A 878 -18.35 32.95 -96.17
C GLU A 878 -18.67 32.21 -97.50
N PHE A 879 -18.20 32.74 -98.63
CA PHE A 879 -18.15 32.03 -99.92
C PHE A 879 -16.93 32.46 -100.75
N ASN A 880 -16.44 31.54 -101.58
CA ASN A 880 -15.23 31.70 -102.41
C ASN A 880 -15.49 31.30 -103.87
N ASP A 881 -14.44 30.95 -104.61
CA ASP A 881 -14.52 30.51 -106.00
C ASP A 881 -15.13 29.10 -106.20
N ALA A 882 -15.55 28.43 -105.12
CA ALA A 882 -16.18 27.10 -105.17
C ALA A 882 -17.72 27.12 -105.21
N VAL A 883 -18.37 28.25 -105.47
CA VAL A 883 -19.84 28.32 -105.59
C VAL A 883 -20.35 27.38 -106.68
N ASN A 884 -21.26 26.47 -106.32
CA ASN A 884 -21.79 25.44 -107.20
C ASN A 884 -22.95 25.95 -108.08
N SER A 885 -23.87 26.72 -107.50
CA SER A 885 -25.00 27.29 -108.23
C SER A 885 -25.51 28.55 -107.54
N VAL A 886 -26.08 29.47 -108.34
CA VAL A 886 -26.82 30.62 -107.85
C VAL A 886 -28.23 30.50 -108.36
N SER A 887 -29.23 30.61 -107.49
CA SER A 887 -30.63 30.62 -107.90
C SER A 887 -31.32 31.89 -107.44
N ILE A 888 -32.08 32.49 -108.35
CA ILE A 888 -32.91 33.67 -108.10
C ILE A 888 -34.35 33.28 -108.39
N ASN A 889 -35.21 33.33 -107.38
CA ASN A 889 -36.62 32.90 -107.50
C ASN A 889 -36.77 31.47 -108.07
N ASN A 890 -35.94 30.52 -107.64
CA ASN A 890 -35.87 29.13 -108.13
C ASN A 890 -35.49 28.98 -109.62
N GLU A 891 -35.03 30.05 -110.29
CA GLU A 891 -34.41 29.96 -111.60
C GLU A 891 -32.89 29.91 -111.46
N ASP A 892 -32.22 29.15 -112.32
CA ASP A 892 -30.76 29.00 -112.32
C ASP A 892 -30.10 30.24 -112.95
N CYS A 893 -29.20 30.87 -112.21
CA CYS A 893 -28.46 32.05 -112.64
C CYS A 893 -27.06 31.61 -113.08
N GLU A 894 -26.79 31.67 -114.38
CA GLU A 894 -25.54 31.18 -114.97
C GLU A 894 -24.34 31.99 -114.47
N ILE A 895 -23.46 31.35 -113.70
CA ILE A 895 -22.29 31.99 -113.09
C ILE A 895 -21.29 32.37 -114.17
N ILE A 896 -20.98 33.66 -114.29
CA ILE A 896 -19.96 34.19 -115.21
C ILE A 896 -18.59 34.25 -114.53
N HIS A 897 -18.59 34.68 -113.27
CA HIS A 897 -17.39 34.92 -112.50
C HIS A 897 -17.72 34.71 -111.03
N ASN A 898 -16.90 33.96 -110.31
CA ASN A 898 -16.93 33.95 -108.86
C ASN A 898 -15.52 34.19 -108.35
N ILE A 899 -15.44 34.93 -107.26
CA ILE A 899 -14.24 35.16 -106.47
C ILE A 899 -14.68 35.20 -105.01
N GLU A 900 -13.71 35.30 -104.12
CA GLU A 900 -13.97 35.52 -102.71
C GLU A 900 -14.84 36.77 -102.48
N GLY A 901 -16.00 36.56 -101.84
CA GLY A 901 -16.94 37.62 -101.47
C GLY A 901 -17.74 38.25 -102.63
N GLU A 902 -17.54 37.84 -103.88
CA GLU A 902 -18.32 38.32 -105.03
C GLU A 902 -18.65 37.20 -106.03
N VAL A 903 -19.93 37.10 -106.41
CA VAL A 903 -20.39 36.25 -107.51
C VAL A 903 -21.16 37.07 -108.52
N ILE A 904 -20.80 36.90 -109.79
CA ILE A 904 -21.46 37.50 -110.93
C ILE A 904 -22.15 36.41 -111.72
N CYS A 905 -23.47 36.53 -111.89
CA CYS A 905 -24.27 35.58 -112.68
C CYS A 905 -25.21 36.30 -113.64
N THR A 906 -25.64 35.62 -114.70
CA THR A 906 -26.64 36.13 -115.66
C THR A 906 -27.91 35.31 -115.57
N LEU A 907 -29.05 35.99 -115.51
CA LEU A 907 -30.36 35.35 -115.57
C LEU A 907 -31.18 35.93 -116.73
N VAL A 908 -31.89 35.07 -117.44
CA VAL A 908 -32.97 35.44 -118.36
C VAL A 908 -34.28 34.96 -117.73
N PRO A 909 -35.02 35.82 -117.01
CA PRO A 909 -36.16 35.37 -116.23
C PRO A 909 -37.29 34.88 -117.11
N VAL A 910 -37.73 33.65 -116.88
CA VAL A 910 -38.85 33.03 -117.62
C VAL A 910 -40.13 32.94 -116.80
N THR A 911 -40.04 32.96 -115.46
CA THR A 911 -41.22 32.86 -114.59
C THR A 911 -42.14 34.05 -114.78
N ASP A 912 -43.45 33.79 -114.82
CA ASP A 912 -44.49 34.82 -114.92
C ASP A 912 -44.44 35.76 -113.71
N PRO A 913 -44.23 37.09 -113.89
CA PRO A 913 -44.15 38.06 -112.80
C PRO A 913 -45.38 38.09 -111.89
N SER A 914 -46.56 37.69 -112.39
CA SER A 914 -47.80 37.64 -111.59
C SER A 914 -47.73 36.57 -110.49
N THR A 915 -47.00 35.48 -110.74
CA THR A 915 -46.84 34.33 -109.81
C THR A 915 -45.76 34.53 -108.75
N VAL A 916 -44.93 35.57 -108.92
CA VAL A 916 -43.79 35.84 -108.03
C VAL A 916 -44.19 36.76 -106.89
N THR A 917 -43.79 36.44 -105.66
CA THR A 917 -43.95 37.33 -104.51
C THR A 917 -42.67 38.13 -104.30
N ASN A 918 -42.77 39.45 -104.18
CA ASN A 918 -41.64 40.33 -103.88
C ASN A 918 -41.49 40.55 -102.37
N PRO A 919 -40.26 40.72 -101.85
CA PRO A 919 -38.97 40.54 -102.54
C PRO A 919 -38.67 39.08 -102.86
N VAL A 920 -37.86 38.83 -103.89
CA VAL A 920 -37.54 37.46 -104.33
C VAL A 920 -36.39 36.86 -103.54
N SER A 921 -36.43 35.54 -103.38
CA SER A 921 -35.36 34.77 -102.75
C SER A 921 -34.16 34.65 -103.67
N VAL A 922 -32.99 35.08 -103.20
CA VAL A 922 -31.69 34.79 -103.80
C VAL A 922 -31.02 33.73 -102.95
N SER A 923 -30.57 32.64 -103.57
CA SER A 923 -29.82 31.59 -102.87
C SER A 923 -28.51 31.28 -103.58
N LEU A 924 -27.47 31.05 -102.80
CA LEU A 924 -26.15 30.67 -103.28
C LEU A 924 -25.78 29.34 -102.63
N ASP A 925 -25.48 28.33 -103.45
CA ASP A 925 -25.10 26.99 -103.02
C ASP A 925 -23.57 26.83 -103.05
N LEU A 926 -22.98 26.57 -101.90
CA LEU A 926 -21.56 26.26 -101.73
C LEU A 926 -21.40 24.83 -101.20
N SER A 927 -21.08 23.92 -102.10
CA SER A 927 -20.86 22.50 -101.84
C SER A 927 -22.02 21.81 -101.08
N GLY A 928 -23.26 22.17 -101.41
CA GLY A 928 -24.48 21.64 -100.81
C GLY A 928 -25.02 22.47 -99.63
N VAL A 929 -24.30 23.50 -99.18
CA VAL A 929 -24.72 24.42 -98.11
C VAL A 929 -25.22 25.71 -98.73
N LYS A 930 -26.49 26.07 -98.47
CA LYS A 930 -27.16 27.21 -99.10
C LYS A 930 -27.23 28.44 -98.21
N GLY A 931 -26.75 29.56 -98.71
CA GLY A 931 -26.98 30.90 -98.18
C GLY A 931 -28.17 31.57 -98.86
N TYR A 932 -28.94 32.39 -98.13
CA TYR A 932 -30.14 33.06 -98.64
C TYR A 932 -30.16 34.56 -98.35
N ASN A 933 -30.69 35.36 -99.28
CA ASN A 933 -31.09 36.74 -99.07
C ASN A 933 -32.44 36.99 -99.76
N ASN A 934 -33.47 37.23 -98.95
CA ASN A 934 -34.85 37.34 -99.41
C ASN A 934 -35.40 38.77 -99.30
N ASN A 935 -34.52 39.76 -99.09
CA ASN A 935 -34.95 41.10 -98.69
C ASN A 935 -34.58 42.20 -99.69
N THR A 936 -33.77 41.90 -100.71
CA THR A 936 -33.06 42.93 -101.48
C THR A 936 -33.44 43.02 -102.95
N LEU A 937 -33.97 41.96 -103.56
CA LEU A 937 -34.23 41.90 -105.00
C LEU A 937 -35.74 41.97 -105.33
N ILE A 938 -36.11 42.83 -106.26
CA ILE A 938 -37.51 43.02 -106.71
C ILE A 938 -37.69 42.54 -108.16
N TYR A 939 -38.59 41.60 -108.39
CA TYR A 939 -39.11 41.28 -109.72
C TYR A 939 -40.15 42.32 -110.11
N GLN A 940 -39.82 43.19 -111.07
CA GLN A 940 -40.73 44.23 -111.53
C GLN A 940 -41.92 43.63 -112.28
N LYS A 941 -43.12 43.96 -111.81
CA LYS A 941 -44.39 43.56 -112.42
C LYS A 941 -44.90 44.65 -113.35
N SER A 942 -45.40 44.25 -114.52
CA SER A 942 -46.09 45.17 -115.43
C SER A 942 -47.47 45.51 -114.88
N CYS A 943 -47.82 46.80 -114.82
CA CYS A 943 -49.19 47.20 -114.52
C CYS A 943 -50.10 47.04 -115.74
N PRO A 944 -51.36 46.60 -115.55
CA PRO A 944 -52.30 46.45 -116.66
C PRO A 944 -52.53 47.79 -117.37
N ASP A 945 -52.42 47.79 -118.69
CA ASP A 945 -52.49 48.93 -119.62
C ASP A 945 -51.71 50.20 -119.19
N GLN A 946 -50.58 50.05 -118.49
CA GLN A 946 -49.81 51.18 -117.94
C GLN A 946 -50.68 52.13 -117.10
N CYS A 947 -51.63 51.57 -116.35
CA CYS A 947 -52.61 52.33 -115.60
C CYS A 947 -53.40 53.33 -116.46
N SER A 948 -53.58 53.01 -117.74
CA SER A 948 -54.27 53.83 -118.76
C SER A 948 -53.74 55.27 -118.87
N ASN A 949 -52.50 55.53 -118.42
CA ASN A 949 -51.96 56.88 -118.18
C ASN A 949 -52.80 57.75 -117.22
N LYS A 950 -53.65 57.13 -116.39
CA LYS A 950 -54.56 57.73 -115.41
C LYS A 950 -54.30 57.28 -113.97
N GLY A 951 -53.13 56.68 -113.73
CA GLY A 951 -52.67 56.27 -112.41
C GLY A 951 -51.16 56.13 -112.38
N THR A 952 -50.64 55.94 -111.17
CA THR A 952 -49.22 55.62 -110.94
C THR A 952 -49.09 54.11 -110.78
N CYS A 953 -48.26 53.49 -111.62
CA CYS A 953 -47.97 52.07 -111.55
C CYS A 953 -47.00 51.77 -110.40
N ASP A 954 -47.39 50.90 -109.47
CA ASP A 954 -46.47 50.30 -108.51
C ASP A 954 -45.85 49.04 -109.13
N ASN A 955 -44.60 49.16 -109.59
CA ASN A 955 -43.85 48.07 -110.23
C ASN A 955 -43.48 46.93 -109.26
N ILE A 956 -43.66 47.09 -107.94
CA ILE A 956 -43.43 46.02 -106.94
C ILE A 956 -44.66 45.13 -106.85
N THR A 957 -45.85 45.71 -106.79
CA THR A 957 -47.11 44.98 -106.65
C THR A 957 -47.81 44.68 -107.97
N GLY A 958 -47.43 45.38 -109.06
CA GLY A 958 -48.12 45.33 -110.35
C GLY A 958 -49.50 46.01 -110.33
N LYS A 959 -49.80 46.80 -109.29
CA LYS A 959 -51.09 47.47 -109.11
C LYS A 959 -51.01 48.94 -109.51
N CYS A 960 -52.11 49.44 -110.04
CA CYS A 960 -52.25 50.85 -110.35
C CYS A 960 -52.86 51.62 -109.18
N THR A 961 -52.22 52.71 -108.79
CA THR A 961 -52.82 53.72 -107.92
C THR A 961 -53.46 54.79 -108.79
N CYS A 962 -54.78 54.73 -108.94
CA CYS A 962 -55.49 55.63 -109.84
C CYS A 962 -55.52 57.08 -109.33
N MET A 963 -55.47 58.03 -110.27
CA MET A 963 -55.73 59.45 -109.98
C MET A 963 -57.15 59.62 -109.44
N ALA A 964 -57.41 60.71 -108.70
CA ALA A 964 -58.61 60.88 -107.87
C ALA A 964 -59.94 60.54 -108.57
N GLU A 965 -60.06 60.81 -109.87
CA GLU A 965 -61.27 60.61 -110.70
C GLU A 965 -61.39 59.22 -111.33
N TYR A 966 -60.37 58.36 -111.22
CA TYR A 966 -60.31 57.06 -111.90
C TYR A 966 -60.29 55.88 -110.91
N THR A 967 -60.79 54.72 -111.34
CA THR A 967 -60.87 53.46 -110.59
C THR A 967 -60.70 52.24 -111.52
N GLY A 968 -60.71 51.03 -110.96
CA GLY A 968 -60.44 49.77 -111.66
C GLY A 968 -58.95 49.41 -111.73
N ASP A 969 -58.65 48.14 -112.02
CA ASP A 969 -57.29 47.58 -111.91
C ASP A 969 -56.24 48.28 -112.79
N ASN A 970 -56.67 48.88 -113.92
CA ASN A 970 -55.85 49.64 -114.86
C ASN A 970 -56.20 51.14 -114.93
N CYS A 971 -57.01 51.67 -114.00
CA CYS A 971 -57.46 53.08 -113.96
C CYS A 971 -58.20 53.59 -115.21
N SER A 972 -58.83 52.70 -115.98
CA SER A 972 -59.60 53.08 -117.17
C SER A 972 -61.02 53.58 -116.86
N GLN A 973 -61.54 53.33 -115.65
CA GLN A 973 -62.93 53.66 -115.26
C GLN A 973 -63.00 54.97 -114.48
N LEU A 974 -64.04 55.79 -114.66
CA LEU A 974 -64.28 56.98 -113.83
C LEU A 974 -65.01 56.59 -112.53
N LYS A 975 -64.63 57.19 -111.39
CA LYS A 975 -65.38 57.05 -110.14
C LYS A 975 -66.76 57.69 -110.31
N GLN A 976 -67.84 56.91 -110.18
CA GLN A 976 -69.19 57.45 -110.17
C GLN A 976 -69.50 58.04 -108.79
N ASP A 977 -69.91 59.31 -108.77
CA ASP A 977 -70.52 59.96 -107.61
C ASP A 977 -71.87 59.30 -107.32
N SER A 978 -71.89 58.40 -106.34
CA SER A 978 -73.10 58.02 -105.63
C SER A 978 -72.86 58.20 -104.14
N SER A 979 -73.39 59.32 -103.65
CA SER A 979 -73.78 59.54 -102.27
C SER A 979 -74.52 58.32 -101.71
N GLU A 980 -74.05 57.79 -100.59
CA GLU A 980 -74.85 57.61 -99.38
C GLU A 980 -73.94 57.14 -98.24
N ASP A 981 -74.11 57.82 -97.11
CA ASP A 981 -73.47 57.59 -95.82
C ASP A 981 -73.72 56.16 -95.32
N GLU A 982 -72.70 55.52 -94.74
CA GLU A 982 -72.88 54.98 -93.39
C GLU A 982 -71.54 54.80 -92.66
N ILE A 983 -71.59 55.13 -91.38
CA ILE A 983 -70.49 55.45 -90.49
C ILE A 983 -69.89 54.17 -89.90
N SER A 984 -68.56 54.14 -89.90
CA SER A 984 -67.70 53.17 -89.25
C SER A 984 -67.62 53.40 -87.73
N TYR A 985 -67.71 52.31 -86.95
CA TYR A 985 -67.11 52.27 -85.62
C TYR A 985 -65.67 51.74 -85.74
N SER A 986 -64.74 52.61 -85.38
CA SER A 986 -63.33 52.33 -85.20
C SER A 986 -63.06 51.69 -83.83
N THR A 987 -62.22 50.67 -83.78
CA THR A 987 -61.29 50.49 -82.65
C THR A 987 -59.90 50.14 -83.18
N LEU A 988 -58.98 51.08 -82.93
CA LEU A 988 -57.52 50.97 -82.71
C LEU A 988 -56.91 49.56 -82.80
N THR A 989 -55.89 49.29 -83.63
CA THR A 989 -54.44 49.48 -83.36
C THR A 989 -54.03 49.03 -81.94
N THR A 990 -53.02 48.20 -81.66
CA THR A 990 -51.78 47.82 -82.34
C THR A 990 -51.00 46.90 -81.37
N VAL A 991 -49.96 46.24 -81.90
CA VAL A 991 -48.75 45.73 -81.21
C VAL A 991 -48.81 44.32 -80.60
N ASN A 992 -48.37 43.37 -81.43
CA ASN A 992 -47.41 42.35 -80.99
C ASN A 992 -46.06 43.04 -80.71
N PHE A 993 -45.55 42.90 -79.49
CA PHE A 993 -44.11 42.97 -79.23
C PHE A 993 -43.74 41.78 -78.33
N THR A 994 -43.00 40.87 -78.94
CA THR A 994 -42.26 39.79 -78.30
C THR A 994 -41.12 40.35 -77.46
N LEU A 995 -40.91 39.71 -76.31
CA LEU A 995 -39.62 39.38 -75.67
C LEU A 995 -38.56 40.48 -75.45
N VAL A 996 -38.14 40.62 -74.19
CA VAL A 996 -36.76 40.40 -73.68
C VAL A 996 -36.54 41.28 -72.44
N ILE A 997 -36.56 40.64 -71.27
CA ILE A 997 -35.63 40.96 -70.17
C ILE A 997 -34.98 39.63 -69.82
N LEU A 998 -33.84 39.39 -70.44
CA LEU A 998 -32.75 38.63 -69.84
C LEU A 998 -31.62 39.64 -69.61
N ILE A 999 -30.70 39.29 -68.72
CA ILE A 999 -29.43 39.95 -68.43
C ILE A 999 -29.52 41.05 -67.33
N LEU A 1000 -29.40 40.64 -66.07
CA LEU A 1000 -28.10 40.66 -65.36
C LEU A 1000 -28.30 40.21 -63.90
N ILE A 1001 -28.33 38.89 -63.72
CA ILE A 1001 -27.65 38.25 -62.60
C ILE A 1001 -26.23 38.04 -63.07
N VAL A 1002 -25.39 39.02 -62.80
CA VAL A 1002 -23.95 38.94 -62.61
C VAL A 1002 -23.66 40.24 -61.85
N ILE A 1003 -22.99 40.30 -60.71
CA ILE A 1003 -21.94 39.49 -60.12
C ILE A 1003 -21.90 39.88 -58.63
N LEU A 1004 -21.24 39.06 -57.81
CA LEU A 1004 -20.59 39.43 -56.55
C LEU A 1004 -21.43 39.32 -55.27
N LEU A 1005 -21.88 38.09 -55.05
CA LEU A 1005 -21.55 37.43 -53.78
C LEU A 1005 -20.09 36.96 -53.85
N CYS A 1006 -19.21 37.70 -53.16
CA CYS A 1006 -17.95 37.26 -52.53
C CYS A 1006 -17.48 38.47 -51.70
N GLN A 1007 -17.65 38.45 -50.37
CA GLN A 1007 -16.60 38.08 -49.39
C GLN A 1007 -15.54 39.18 -49.20
N PRO A 1008 -14.94 39.33 -48.01
CA PRO A 1008 -14.66 38.30 -46.99
C PRO A 1008 -15.83 37.96 -46.07
#